data_AF-A0A9D6NPW4-F1
#
_entry.id   AF-A0A9D6NPW4-F1
#
_cell.length_a   1.000
_cell.length_b   1.000
_cell.length_c   1.000
_cell.angle_alpha   90.00
_cell.angle_beta   90.00
_cell.angle_gamma   90.00
#
_symmetry.space_group_name_H-M   'P 1'
#
loop_
_entity.id
_entity.type
_entity.pdbx_description
1 polymer ?
#
loop_
_entity_poly.entity_id
_entity_poly.type
_entity_poly.pdbx_seq_one_letter_code
_entity_poly.pdbx_strand_id
1 'polypeptide(L)'
;MKTTRWLLCAFLGLALLAGGSWADLASGGSAKAATTSSGARVTHRWGEHSTANFTGVTQDALLTEGGNEDSTNLGIRDDFDKHTLIYFDLSAIPIGSTIFSAKLRLFWEVAYGAAEQGRSGYLMNLYRVTDPEGRGLWAENQATTTARRSGVPWTRSGNVFTALSATPVDRIFSHPKNYGDGVENFWSEWDVTSAAQGWVSGDFPNQGFLLDGRNTLALDAIAHSSEHPDAATRPYLEITYAGTGTYPTQVSSVRAEYRDGQTFITWSEIAGSDPETAYRIYRHTTPITSDNLAAAEQVDQVPQGSATFPRLAENDGRLSTPFSGGPLPDGTGLYVYTVESSGAYYYAVTSVVQGNENRAIGPANSTGPVAETVAPVSPVRQFMEIPDPLAEANRQVFIVWLGRFDPTGRYSDYGYANRRSVPYIFRITTPEVWNPADTYPLMVLFHYFSDSYFGGGHSVPEPGRFVLAADDFDPIITANLYGASMWYGYNSNYGTRRPPTEGLVVNYTERRVDWIIDWVLNRSQGFKIDLNRVYMKGGSMGGVAQWAYGIRRPTLFAAGENTVPGVNLNFDPNNRHFPLWGYEPTIMTNDGVLVTERVNAGAYARAHPEIDFPLMLMFARKGDDAIPWGQMPPFFAALDASRHIGGILYWTQGDHVSGEHPPEVFAEWSSEEEYEDWIYQFVRNQSYPAFSRFSLNGDPGNGNPTDGDARGGFNRFPRWETATIVDMPDRWEMTLYLHSAAPVSTATADITPRRLQALNHTPGTRYTWENHQLPANPVVQSGTVVADANGLITLPNISLSKAGNRIVMRRLED
;
A
#
# COMPACT_ATOMS: atom_id res chain seq x y z
N MET A 1 16.96 2.51 38.60
CA MET A 1 17.22 3.91 39.03
C MET A 1 17.14 4.79 37.81
N LYS A 2 16.26 5.81 37.84
CA LYS A 2 16.10 6.80 36.78
C LYS A 2 17.27 7.78 36.82
N THR A 3 17.97 8.00 35.71
CA THR A 3 18.79 9.19 35.52
C THR A 3 18.74 9.62 34.06
N THR A 4 17.97 10.68 33.85
CA THR A 4 17.91 11.57 32.69
C THR A 4 19.21 12.38 32.60
N ARG A 5 19.77 12.57 31.40
CA ARG A 5 20.63 13.73 31.09
C ARG A 5 20.53 14.10 29.61
N TRP A 6 20.08 15.34 29.39
CA TRP A 6 20.13 16.11 28.15
C TRP A 6 21.49 16.78 27.99
N LEU A 7 22.01 16.91 26.76
CA LEU A 7 22.82 18.03 26.21
C LEU A 7 23.15 17.68 24.73
N LEU A 8 22.60 18.41 23.74
CA LEU A 8 23.10 19.65 23.12
C LEU A 8 24.12 19.41 22.00
N CYS A 9 23.70 19.64 20.75
CA CYS A 9 24.60 20.00 19.64
C CYS A 9 24.09 21.30 19.02
N ALA A 10 24.95 22.31 19.06
CA ALA A 10 24.73 23.67 18.60
C ALA A 10 25.02 23.80 17.09
N PHE A 11 24.14 24.47 16.36
CA PHE A 11 24.43 25.05 15.04
C PHE A 11 24.79 26.53 15.23
N LEU A 12 25.95 26.92 14.71
CA LEU A 12 26.41 28.29 14.57
C LEU A 12 25.81 28.91 13.30
N GLY A 13 25.18 30.08 13.44
CA GLY A 13 24.58 30.84 12.34
C GLY A 13 25.38 32.08 11.92
N LEU A 14 24.79 32.84 10.98
CA LEU A 14 24.80 34.30 10.74
C LEU A 14 24.28 34.52 9.29
N ALA A 15 23.45 35.50 8.88
CA ALA A 15 22.83 36.71 9.45
C ALA A 15 21.74 37.21 8.44
N LEU A 16 20.50 37.60 8.86
CA LEU A 16 19.92 38.99 8.93
C LEU A 16 19.84 39.75 7.58
N LEU A 17 18.74 40.34 7.05
CA LEU A 17 17.49 41.00 7.51
C LEU A 17 16.44 40.88 6.35
N ALA A 18 15.11 40.93 6.46
CA ALA A 18 14.15 41.80 7.16
C ALA A 18 12.81 41.02 7.25
N GLY A 19 12.05 41.01 8.37
CA GLY A 19 11.20 42.10 8.81
C GLY A 19 9.73 41.86 8.40
N GLY A 20 8.96 41.12 9.21
CA GLY A 20 7.51 40.93 9.02
C GLY A 20 6.93 39.76 9.80
N SER A 21 6.43 40.02 11.01
CA SER A 21 5.70 39.07 11.86
C SER A 21 4.32 38.74 11.27
N TRP A 22 4.00 37.45 11.13
CA TRP A 22 2.62 36.98 10.93
C TRP A 22 2.11 36.40 12.25
N ALA A 23 1.57 37.28 13.09
CA ALA A 23 0.65 36.96 14.16
C ALA A 23 -0.45 38.02 14.14
N ASP A 24 -1.69 37.57 14.28
CA ASP A 24 -2.92 38.33 14.48
C ASP A 24 -3.49 39.12 13.29
N LEU A 25 -4.40 38.47 12.57
CA LEU A 25 -5.63 39.09 12.07
C LEU A 25 -6.82 38.15 12.36
N ALA A 26 -7.10 37.97 13.65
CA ALA A 26 -8.40 37.56 14.16
C ALA A 26 -9.11 38.78 14.75
N SER A 27 -9.90 39.49 13.95
CA SER A 27 -10.97 40.39 14.39
C SER A 27 -11.74 40.88 13.15
N GLY A 28 -13.06 40.93 13.09
CA GLY A 28 -14.11 40.51 13.99
C GLY A 28 -15.39 40.57 13.17
N GLY A 29 -16.08 39.45 13.05
CA GLY A 29 -17.46 39.40 12.61
C GLY A 29 -18.28 39.04 13.83
N SER A 30 -19.08 39.97 14.33
CA SER A 30 -20.06 39.72 15.38
C SER A 30 -20.85 38.46 15.07
N ALA A 31 -20.72 37.44 15.93
CA ALA A 31 -21.57 36.27 15.93
C ALA A 31 -23.01 36.71 16.19
N LYS A 32 -23.76 36.98 15.13
CA LYS A 32 -25.19 36.67 15.15
C LYS A 32 -25.25 35.16 15.23
N ALA A 33 -25.70 34.65 16.38
CA ALA A 33 -26.14 33.28 16.51
C ALA A 33 -27.19 33.03 15.40
N ALA A 34 -26.74 32.46 14.29
CA ALA A 34 -27.62 31.83 13.34
C ALA A 34 -28.10 30.58 14.05
N THR A 35 -29.31 30.64 14.60
CA THR A 35 -30.12 29.46 14.84
C THR A 35 -30.20 28.71 13.52
N THR A 36 -29.28 27.77 13.29
CA THR A 36 -29.34 26.85 12.17
C THR A 36 -30.52 25.94 12.43
N SER A 37 -31.69 26.32 11.91
CA SER A 37 -32.78 25.38 11.78
C SER A 37 -32.25 24.14 11.07
N SER A 38 -32.57 22.98 11.60
CA SER A 38 -32.48 21.65 11.01
C SER A 38 -33.34 21.52 9.73
N GLY A 39 -33.27 22.52 8.85
CA GLY A 39 -34.10 22.64 7.67
C GLY A 39 -33.96 21.38 6.81
N ALA A 40 -35.09 20.93 6.28
CA ALA A 40 -35.12 19.85 5.31
C ALA A 40 -34.08 20.12 4.21
N ARG A 41 -33.30 19.10 3.88
CA ARG A 41 -32.30 19.14 2.81
C ARG A 41 -32.81 18.23 1.70
N VAL A 42 -32.70 18.61 0.45
CA VAL A 42 -33.03 17.74 -0.68
C VAL A 42 -31.86 17.72 -1.65
N THR A 43 -31.55 16.54 -2.18
CA THR A 43 -30.57 16.35 -3.23
C THR A 43 -31.28 16.10 -4.54
N HIS A 44 -30.99 16.94 -5.53
CA HIS A 44 -31.48 16.76 -6.89
C HIS A 44 -30.32 16.79 -7.89
N ARG A 45 -30.57 16.26 -9.09
CA ARG A 45 -29.64 16.20 -10.21
C ARG A 45 -30.16 17.02 -11.38
N TRP A 46 -29.32 17.90 -11.90
CA TRP A 46 -29.54 18.67 -13.13
C TRP A 46 -28.69 18.06 -14.23
N GLY A 47 -29.28 17.78 -15.38
CA GLY A 47 -28.56 17.16 -16.48
C GLY A 47 -29.46 16.33 -17.36
N GLU A 48 -28.85 15.66 -18.33
CA GLU A 48 -29.57 14.74 -19.23
C GLU A 48 -29.32 13.27 -18.87
N HIS A 49 -28.75 13.03 -17.69
CA HIS A 49 -28.51 11.69 -17.12
C HIS A 49 -29.82 10.96 -16.79
N SER A 50 -29.82 9.62 -16.87
CA SER A 50 -31.01 8.78 -16.63
C SER A 50 -31.64 8.92 -15.24
N THR A 51 -30.89 9.45 -14.27
CA THR A 51 -31.35 9.74 -12.89
C THR A 51 -31.54 11.23 -12.61
N ALA A 52 -31.48 12.09 -13.64
CA ALA A 52 -31.68 13.53 -13.47
C ALA A 52 -33.12 13.85 -13.02
N ASN A 53 -33.25 14.80 -12.09
CA ASN A 53 -34.55 15.33 -11.66
C ASN A 53 -35.01 16.48 -12.55
N PHE A 54 -34.05 17.22 -13.13
CA PHE A 54 -34.28 18.33 -14.04
C PHE A 54 -33.51 18.08 -15.33
N THR A 55 -34.23 17.93 -16.44
CA THR A 55 -33.71 17.68 -17.80
C THR A 55 -34.07 18.85 -18.72
N GLY A 56 -33.41 18.96 -19.88
CA GLY A 56 -33.52 20.11 -20.78
C GLY A 56 -32.93 21.38 -20.18
N VAL A 57 -31.99 21.23 -19.25
CA VAL A 57 -31.36 22.32 -18.47
C VAL A 57 -29.87 22.44 -18.73
N THR A 58 -29.33 21.61 -19.63
CA THR A 58 -27.90 21.50 -19.89
C THR A 58 -27.54 22.24 -21.18
N GLN A 59 -26.37 22.85 -21.21
CA GLN A 59 -25.65 23.16 -22.44
C GLN A 59 -24.21 22.68 -22.27
N ASP A 60 -23.63 22.00 -23.24
CA ASP A 60 -22.22 21.67 -23.28
C ASP A 60 -21.61 21.80 -24.68
N ALA A 61 -20.31 22.09 -24.71
CA ALA A 61 -19.61 22.28 -25.98
C ALA A 61 -18.15 21.86 -25.86
N LEU A 62 -17.66 21.19 -26.91
CA LEU A 62 -16.24 20.94 -27.11
C LEU A 62 -15.63 22.10 -27.92
N LEU A 63 -14.84 22.94 -27.25
CA LEU A 63 -14.10 24.02 -27.89
C LEU A 63 -12.75 23.47 -28.38
N THR A 64 -12.37 23.78 -29.62
CA THR A 64 -11.08 23.37 -30.21
C THR A 64 -10.36 24.55 -30.87
N GLU A 65 -9.13 24.33 -31.35
CA GLU A 65 -8.40 25.33 -32.14
C GLU A 65 -9.15 25.65 -33.46
N GLY A 66 -9.98 26.68 -33.42
CA GLY A 66 -10.68 27.22 -34.59
C GLY A 66 -12.19 26.93 -34.66
N GLY A 67 -12.79 26.28 -33.67
CA GLY A 67 -14.22 25.95 -33.76
C GLY A 67 -14.90 25.40 -32.51
N ASN A 68 -16.13 24.94 -32.76
CA ASN A 68 -16.97 24.15 -31.87
C ASN A 68 -17.15 22.80 -32.55
N GLU A 69 -16.80 21.72 -31.88
CA GLU A 69 -17.09 20.37 -32.36
C GLU A 69 -18.42 19.94 -31.75
N ASP A 70 -19.52 20.17 -32.48
CA ASP A 70 -20.83 19.60 -32.16
C ASP A 70 -20.74 18.08 -32.28
N SER A 71 -20.69 17.41 -31.14
CA SER A 71 -20.26 16.03 -31.01
C SER A 71 -20.96 15.39 -29.82
N THR A 72 -21.24 14.09 -29.89
CA THR A 72 -21.77 13.31 -28.75
C THR A 72 -20.78 13.16 -27.60
N ASN A 73 -19.59 13.73 -27.77
CA ASN A 73 -18.45 13.65 -26.87
C ASN A 73 -17.90 15.05 -26.56
N LEU A 74 -17.51 15.21 -25.31
CA LEU A 74 -16.69 16.28 -24.76
C LEU A 74 -15.25 15.79 -24.62
N GLY A 75 -14.37 16.63 -24.10
CA GLY A 75 -13.00 16.21 -23.81
C GLY A 75 -12.03 17.34 -23.50
N ILE A 76 -10.81 16.93 -23.20
CA ILE A 76 -9.67 17.81 -22.96
C ILE A 76 -8.40 17.22 -23.58
N ARG A 77 -7.60 18.09 -24.21
CA ARG A 77 -6.32 17.75 -24.88
C ARG A 77 -5.52 19.03 -25.15
N ASP A 78 -4.21 19.01 -24.91
CA ASP A 78 -3.33 20.19 -25.02
C ASP A 78 -2.90 20.50 -26.47
N ASP A 79 -2.45 19.50 -27.24
CA ASP A 79 -1.94 19.63 -28.61
C ASP A 79 -3.02 19.98 -29.64
N PHE A 80 -4.30 19.87 -29.27
CA PHE A 80 -5.46 20.27 -30.09
C PHE A 80 -6.30 21.40 -29.47
N ASP A 81 -5.85 21.98 -28.35
CA ASP A 81 -6.57 23.02 -27.58
C ASP A 81 -8.05 22.63 -27.32
N LYS A 82 -8.27 21.36 -26.93
CA LYS A 82 -9.62 20.84 -26.64
C LYS A 82 -10.03 21.21 -25.23
N HIS A 83 -11.21 21.81 -25.08
CA HIS A 83 -11.78 22.22 -23.79
C HIS A 83 -13.25 21.89 -23.71
N THR A 84 -13.67 21.46 -22.52
CA THR A 84 -15.09 21.21 -22.26
C THR A 84 -15.71 22.43 -21.59
N LEU A 85 -16.71 23.01 -22.23
CA LEU A 85 -17.57 24.04 -21.68
C LEU A 85 -18.89 23.39 -21.26
N ILE A 86 -19.39 23.67 -20.05
CA ILE A 86 -20.63 23.05 -19.56
C ILE A 86 -21.43 23.98 -18.65
N TYR A 87 -22.76 23.95 -18.78
CA TYR A 87 -23.70 24.78 -18.05
C TYR A 87 -24.92 23.97 -17.63
N PHE A 88 -25.47 24.31 -16.46
CA PHE A 88 -26.74 23.78 -15.95
C PHE A 88 -27.63 24.94 -15.47
N ASP A 89 -28.89 24.97 -15.90
CA ASP A 89 -29.86 25.95 -15.40
C ASP A 89 -30.36 25.58 -14.00
N LEU A 90 -30.00 26.42 -13.02
CA LEU A 90 -30.36 26.24 -11.61
C LEU A 90 -31.61 27.05 -11.21
N SER A 91 -32.35 27.61 -12.17
CA SER A 91 -33.54 28.43 -11.91
C SER A 91 -34.64 27.71 -11.11
N ALA A 92 -34.64 26.37 -11.13
CA ALA A 92 -35.53 25.55 -10.30
C ALA A 92 -35.23 25.63 -8.80
N ILE A 93 -34.03 26.07 -8.40
CA ILE A 93 -33.69 26.32 -6.99
C ILE A 93 -34.16 27.73 -6.61
N PRO A 94 -34.96 27.89 -5.55
CA PRO A 94 -35.39 29.21 -5.10
C PRO A 94 -34.19 30.11 -4.78
N ILE A 95 -34.19 31.33 -5.31
CA ILE A 95 -33.13 32.33 -5.08
C ILE A 95 -32.92 32.52 -3.57
N GLY A 96 -31.65 32.54 -3.16
CA GLY A 96 -31.25 32.66 -1.76
C GLY A 96 -31.30 31.36 -0.95
N SER A 97 -31.66 30.22 -1.56
CA SER A 97 -31.55 28.91 -0.89
C SER A 97 -30.11 28.61 -0.48
N THR A 98 -29.94 27.99 0.68
CA THR A 98 -28.64 27.49 1.12
C THR A 98 -28.28 26.22 0.35
N ILE A 99 -27.10 26.22 -0.26
CA ILE A 99 -26.48 25.07 -0.91
C ILE A 99 -25.55 24.40 0.11
N PHE A 100 -25.79 23.13 0.40
CA PHE A 100 -24.98 22.34 1.33
C PHE A 100 -23.87 21.56 0.62
N SER A 101 -24.09 21.17 -0.64
CA SER A 101 -23.13 20.48 -1.49
C SER A 101 -23.54 20.65 -2.95
N ALA A 102 -22.59 20.85 -3.86
CA ALA A 102 -22.81 20.74 -5.30
C ALA A 102 -21.64 20.03 -5.97
N LYS A 103 -21.93 18.99 -6.75
CA LYS A 103 -20.95 18.07 -7.34
C LYS A 103 -21.18 17.93 -8.84
N LEU A 104 -20.23 18.40 -9.64
CA LEU A 104 -20.24 18.17 -11.08
C LEU A 104 -19.65 16.79 -11.37
N ARG A 105 -20.37 15.95 -12.12
CA ARG A 105 -19.92 14.61 -12.50
C ARG A 105 -19.91 14.42 -14.01
N LEU A 106 -18.76 14.01 -14.53
CA LEU A 106 -18.57 13.64 -15.94
C LEU A 106 -18.08 12.20 -16.01
N PHE A 107 -18.60 11.45 -16.98
CA PHE A 107 -18.11 10.14 -17.34
C PHE A 107 -17.06 10.27 -18.43
N TRP A 108 -15.96 9.55 -18.26
CA TRP A 108 -14.82 9.56 -19.15
C TRP A 108 -14.67 8.20 -19.81
N GLU A 109 -14.40 8.23 -21.11
CA GLU A 109 -13.88 7.13 -21.91
C GLU A 109 -12.45 7.51 -22.30
N VAL A 110 -11.49 7.19 -21.44
CA VAL A 110 -10.10 7.61 -21.68
C VAL A 110 -9.34 6.51 -22.39
N ALA A 111 -8.88 6.79 -23.60
CA ALA A 111 -7.82 6.00 -24.20
C ALA A 111 -6.49 6.43 -23.57
N TYR A 112 -5.98 5.64 -22.62
CA TYR A 112 -4.58 5.78 -22.24
C TYR A 112 -3.76 5.28 -23.44
N GLY A 113 -3.32 6.19 -24.30
CA GLY A 113 -2.26 5.89 -25.27
C GLY A 113 -1.04 5.44 -24.48
N ALA A 114 -0.42 4.33 -24.92
CA ALA A 114 0.72 3.67 -24.30
C ALA A 114 1.49 4.51 -23.27
N ALA A 115 1.75 3.91 -22.11
CA ALA A 115 2.57 4.42 -21.00
C ALA A 115 4.01 4.87 -21.38
N GLU A 116 4.31 5.06 -22.66
CA GLU A 116 5.55 5.52 -23.28
C GLU A 116 6.07 6.86 -22.73
N GLN A 117 5.30 7.64 -21.96
CA GLN A 117 5.78 8.91 -21.38
C GLN A 117 6.05 8.89 -19.87
N GLY A 118 5.84 7.78 -19.15
CA GLY A 118 6.20 7.69 -17.73
C GLY A 118 5.51 8.74 -16.84
N ARG A 119 4.19 8.91 -17.00
CA ARG A 119 3.38 9.88 -16.24
C ARG A 119 2.17 9.24 -15.57
N SER A 120 1.79 9.77 -14.42
CA SER A 120 0.83 9.14 -13.52
C SER A 120 -0.66 9.43 -13.75
N GLY A 121 -1.04 10.19 -14.79
CA GLY A 121 -2.44 10.52 -15.05
C GLY A 121 -2.71 11.96 -15.51
N TYR A 122 -3.96 12.42 -15.37
CA TYR A 122 -4.44 13.71 -15.89
C TYR A 122 -4.77 14.70 -14.79
N LEU A 123 -4.20 15.91 -14.86
CA LEU A 123 -4.61 17.04 -14.02
C LEU A 123 -5.75 17.81 -14.70
N MET A 124 -6.93 17.83 -14.07
CA MET A 124 -8.15 18.38 -14.63
C MET A 124 -8.63 19.58 -13.79
N ASN A 125 -8.29 20.79 -14.27
CA ASN A 125 -8.64 22.06 -13.62
C ASN A 125 -10.01 22.55 -14.11
N LEU A 126 -10.97 22.71 -13.20
CA LEU A 126 -12.29 23.24 -13.50
C LEU A 126 -12.40 24.70 -13.05
N TYR A 127 -12.66 25.59 -13.99
CA TYR A 127 -12.83 27.01 -13.74
C TYR A 127 -14.28 27.43 -13.86
N ARG A 128 -14.69 28.40 -13.04
CA ARG A 128 -15.97 29.08 -13.24
C ARG A 128 -15.81 30.05 -14.41
N VAL A 129 -16.71 30.00 -15.36
CA VAL A 129 -16.80 31.02 -16.40
C VAL A 129 -17.42 32.29 -15.79
N THR A 130 -16.90 33.45 -16.15
CA THR A 130 -17.28 34.75 -15.61
C THR A 130 -17.84 35.63 -16.73
N ASP A 131 -18.60 36.66 -16.36
CA ASP A 131 -19.13 37.64 -17.30
C ASP A 131 -18.85 39.07 -16.80
N PRO A 132 -17.57 39.47 -16.74
CA PRO A 132 -17.18 40.76 -16.16
C PRO A 132 -17.72 41.96 -16.95
N GLU A 133 -18.08 41.77 -18.22
CA GLU A 133 -18.55 42.81 -19.13
C GLU A 133 -20.06 42.72 -19.43
N GLY A 134 -20.81 41.84 -18.74
CA GLY A 134 -22.26 41.71 -18.89
C GLY A 134 -22.73 41.30 -20.30
N ARG A 135 -21.97 40.43 -20.95
CA ARG A 135 -22.21 39.99 -22.33
C ARG A 135 -23.26 38.86 -22.43
N GLY A 136 -23.73 38.31 -21.31
CA GLY A 136 -24.83 37.32 -21.22
C GLY A 136 -24.44 35.92 -21.73
N LEU A 137 -25.21 34.87 -21.41
CA LEU A 137 -24.84 33.46 -21.63
C LEU A 137 -24.32 33.14 -23.04
N TRP A 138 -23.38 32.19 -23.10
CA TRP A 138 -22.90 31.61 -24.36
C TRP A 138 -24.02 30.80 -25.04
N ALA A 139 -23.81 30.42 -26.30
CA ALA A 139 -24.76 29.59 -27.04
C ALA A 139 -24.04 28.33 -27.53
N GLU A 140 -24.56 27.17 -27.15
CA GLU A 140 -24.03 25.83 -27.39
C GLU A 140 -23.40 25.63 -28.76
N ASN A 141 -24.19 25.72 -29.83
CA ASN A 141 -23.73 25.48 -31.21
C ASN A 141 -22.97 26.66 -31.84
N GLN A 142 -22.58 27.67 -31.06
CA GLN A 142 -21.93 28.89 -31.54
C GLN A 142 -20.69 29.30 -30.74
N ALA A 143 -20.50 28.71 -29.56
CA ALA A 143 -19.37 29.03 -28.70
C ALA A 143 -18.08 28.48 -29.30
N THR A 144 -17.06 29.30 -29.42
CA THR A 144 -15.69 28.93 -29.80
C THR A 144 -14.73 29.43 -28.74
N THR A 145 -13.44 29.11 -28.85
CA THR A 145 -12.43 29.69 -27.94
C THR A 145 -12.45 31.23 -27.97
N THR A 146 -12.77 31.86 -29.10
CA THR A 146 -12.72 33.33 -29.27
C THR A 146 -14.08 34.04 -29.11
N ALA A 147 -15.19 33.35 -29.32
CA ALA A 147 -16.53 33.93 -29.25
C ALA A 147 -17.48 33.08 -28.42
N ARG A 148 -18.30 33.72 -27.56
CA ARG A 148 -19.27 33.00 -26.73
C ARG A 148 -20.57 32.69 -27.46
N ARG A 149 -20.85 33.45 -28.52
CA ARG A 149 -21.90 33.24 -29.52
C ARG A 149 -21.54 34.05 -30.75
N SER A 150 -22.23 33.84 -31.87
CA SER A 150 -21.89 34.49 -33.13
C SER A 150 -21.81 36.02 -32.98
N GLY A 151 -20.65 36.59 -33.33
CA GLY A 151 -20.37 38.03 -33.25
C GLY A 151 -20.14 38.61 -31.85
N VAL A 152 -20.14 37.80 -30.79
CA VAL A 152 -19.94 38.26 -29.41
C VAL A 152 -18.70 37.59 -28.80
N PRO A 153 -17.58 38.34 -28.62
CA PRO A 153 -16.39 37.79 -27.98
C PRO A 153 -16.62 37.56 -26.47
N TRP A 154 -15.78 36.72 -25.86
CA TRP A 154 -15.82 36.44 -24.42
C TRP A 154 -15.55 37.68 -23.56
N THR A 155 -14.54 38.48 -23.95
CA THR A 155 -14.22 39.80 -23.37
C THR A 155 -13.79 40.76 -24.48
N ARG A 156 -13.59 42.05 -24.18
CA ARG A 156 -13.19 43.04 -25.19
C ARG A 156 -11.83 42.74 -25.84
N SER A 157 -10.92 42.09 -25.14
CA SER A 157 -9.52 41.88 -25.55
C SER A 157 -9.05 40.43 -25.43
N GLY A 158 -9.96 39.47 -25.28
CA GLY A 158 -9.56 38.09 -24.96
C GLY A 158 -10.59 37.03 -25.30
N ASN A 159 -10.13 35.79 -25.15
CA ASN A 159 -10.82 34.54 -25.43
C ASN A 159 -11.49 33.97 -24.16
N VAL A 160 -11.98 32.74 -24.21
CA VAL A 160 -12.64 32.09 -23.07
C VAL A 160 -11.77 32.12 -21.80
N PHE A 161 -10.44 32.02 -21.93
CA PHE A 161 -9.52 31.98 -20.80
C PHE A 161 -9.39 33.31 -20.06
N THR A 162 -9.68 34.44 -20.70
CA THR A 162 -9.72 35.74 -20.02
C THR A 162 -11.06 35.98 -19.31
N ALA A 163 -12.03 35.09 -19.52
CA ALA A 163 -13.32 35.09 -18.85
C ALA A 163 -13.40 34.01 -17.76
N LEU A 164 -12.28 33.49 -17.23
CA LEU A 164 -12.29 32.50 -16.14
C LEU A 164 -12.07 33.14 -14.77
N SER A 165 -12.50 32.44 -13.72
CA SER A 165 -12.10 32.76 -12.35
C SER A 165 -10.57 32.71 -12.21
N ALA A 166 -10.00 33.58 -11.37
CA ALA A 166 -8.56 33.67 -11.18
C ALA A 166 -7.92 32.37 -10.65
N THR A 167 -8.70 31.58 -9.92
CA THR A 167 -8.34 30.23 -9.47
C THR A 167 -9.38 29.23 -9.96
N PRO A 168 -9.00 27.95 -10.16
CA PRO A 168 -9.98 26.89 -10.35
C PRO A 168 -10.99 26.88 -9.20
N VAL A 169 -12.24 26.48 -9.49
CA VAL A 169 -13.24 26.17 -8.47
C VAL A 169 -12.83 24.89 -7.74
N ASP A 170 -12.35 23.91 -8.51
CA ASP A 170 -11.77 22.69 -7.99
C ASP A 170 -10.78 22.11 -9.02
N ARG A 171 -9.91 21.23 -8.54
CA ARG A 171 -8.86 20.57 -9.31
C ARG A 171 -8.79 19.11 -8.90
N ILE A 172 -8.88 18.22 -9.87
CA ILE A 172 -8.76 16.78 -9.64
C ILE A 172 -7.63 16.19 -10.46
N PHE A 173 -7.07 15.09 -9.95
CA PHE A 173 -6.15 14.23 -10.67
C PHE A 173 -6.81 12.89 -10.91
N SER A 174 -6.86 12.44 -12.15
CA SER A 174 -7.31 11.09 -12.50
C SER A 174 -6.13 10.14 -12.54
N HIS A 175 -6.22 9.03 -11.80
CA HIS A 175 -5.20 7.97 -11.76
C HIS A 175 -5.59 6.86 -12.75
N PRO A 176 -4.67 6.40 -13.61
CA PRO A 176 -4.87 5.20 -14.42
C PRO A 176 -5.09 3.99 -13.51
N LYS A 177 -6.09 3.16 -13.84
CA LYS A 177 -6.40 1.94 -13.11
C LYS A 177 -5.69 0.72 -13.66
N ASN A 178 -5.19 0.74 -14.88
CA ASN A 178 -4.57 -0.40 -15.53
C ASN A 178 -3.30 0.00 -16.30
N TYR A 179 -2.49 -1.02 -16.58
CA TYR A 179 -1.35 -0.94 -17.47
C TYR A 179 -1.76 -1.23 -18.93
N GLY A 180 -1.16 -0.51 -19.89
CA GLY A 180 -1.22 -0.81 -21.32
C GLY A 180 -2.28 -0.04 -22.11
N ASP A 181 -2.32 -0.29 -23.43
CA ASP A 181 -3.30 0.30 -24.35
C ASP A 181 -4.70 -0.18 -23.99
N GLY A 182 -5.56 0.75 -23.58
CA GLY A 182 -6.91 0.43 -23.16
C GLY A 182 -7.77 1.67 -23.00
N VAL A 183 -9.07 1.45 -23.16
CA VAL A 183 -10.08 2.42 -22.82
C VAL A 183 -10.48 2.19 -21.37
N GLU A 184 -10.25 3.18 -20.51
CA GLU A 184 -10.75 3.17 -19.14
C GLU A 184 -11.98 4.05 -19.00
N ASN A 185 -13.00 3.46 -18.41
CA ASN A 185 -14.26 4.12 -18.13
C ASN A 185 -14.33 4.49 -16.65
N PHE A 186 -14.50 5.78 -16.35
CA PHE A 186 -14.63 6.25 -14.97
C PHE A 186 -15.41 7.55 -14.83
N TRP A 187 -16.00 7.73 -13.65
CA TRP A 187 -16.59 9.00 -13.25
C TRP A 187 -15.55 9.89 -12.58
N SER A 188 -15.57 11.17 -12.94
CA SER A 188 -14.85 12.24 -12.24
C SER A 188 -15.83 13.13 -11.49
N GLU A 189 -15.42 13.68 -10.34
CA GLU A 189 -16.26 14.56 -9.51
C GLU A 189 -15.48 15.81 -9.06
N TRP A 190 -16.05 16.99 -9.34
CA TRP A 190 -15.58 18.28 -8.84
C TRP A 190 -16.56 18.86 -7.82
N ASP A 191 -16.03 19.37 -6.69
CA ASP A 191 -16.80 20.14 -5.72
C ASP A 191 -16.97 21.57 -6.23
N VAL A 192 -18.21 21.91 -6.60
CA VAL A 192 -18.59 23.22 -7.11
C VAL A 192 -19.56 23.95 -6.18
N THR A 193 -19.58 23.56 -4.90
CA THR A 193 -20.51 24.07 -3.88
C THR A 193 -20.48 25.60 -3.79
N SER A 194 -19.29 26.18 -3.79
CA SER A 194 -19.10 27.64 -3.71
C SER A 194 -19.64 28.38 -4.95
N ALA A 195 -19.45 27.81 -6.15
CA ALA A 195 -19.96 28.38 -7.39
C ALA A 195 -21.50 28.32 -7.43
N ALA A 196 -22.08 27.16 -7.11
CA ALA A 196 -23.53 26.98 -7.06
C ALA A 196 -24.19 27.89 -6.01
N GLN A 197 -23.60 28.03 -4.82
CA GLN A 197 -24.08 28.97 -3.81
C GLN A 197 -24.10 30.41 -4.32
N GLY A 198 -23.02 30.88 -4.97
CA GLY A 198 -22.99 32.26 -5.47
C GLY A 198 -23.99 32.52 -6.60
N TRP A 199 -24.25 31.52 -7.46
CA TRP A 199 -25.28 31.61 -8.49
C TRP A 199 -26.70 31.71 -7.90
N VAL A 200 -27.03 30.83 -6.95
CA VAL A 200 -28.35 30.82 -6.29
C VAL A 200 -28.56 32.03 -5.40
N SER A 201 -27.49 32.60 -4.82
CA SER A 201 -27.56 33.83 -4.03
C SER A 201 -27.66 35.10 -4.88
N GLY A 202 -27.33 35.02 -6.17
CA GLY A 202 -27.27 36.17 -7.06
C GLY A 202 -25.99 37.02 -6.93
N ASP A 203 -24.92 36.49 -6.33
CA ASP A 203 -23.65 37.19 -6.17
C ASP A 203 -22.95 37.45 -7.52
N PHE A 204 -23.14 36.53 -8.46
CA PHE A 204 -22.65 36.61 -9.84
C PHE A 204 -23.51 35.72 -10.75
N PRO A 205 -23.62 36.03 -12.06
CA PRO A 205 -24.44 35.26 -12.98
C PRO A 205 -23.89 33.85 -13.19
N ASN A 206 -24.79 32.88 -13.42
CA ASN A 206 -24.42 31.53 -13.84
C ASN A 206 -24.00 31.55 -15.31
N GLN A 207 -22.74 31.22 -15.55
CA GLN A 207 -22.16 31.11 -16.90
C GLN A 207 -21.58 29.71 -17.16
N GLY A 208 -21.78 28.77 -16.23
CA GLY A 208 -21.22 27.43 -16.28
C GLY A 208 -19.73 27.37 -15.93
N PHE A 209 -19.10 26.29 -16.39
CA PHE A 209 -17.72 25.93 -16.11
C PHE A 209 -16.95 25.66 -17.40
N LEU A 210 -15.63 25.89 -17.34
CA LEU A 210 -14.67 25.43 -18.35
C LEU A 210 -13.71 24.43 -17.72
N LEU A 211 -13.59 23.26 -18.32
CA LEU A 211 -12.51 22.31 -18.06
C LEU A 211 -11.33 22.63 -18.97
N ASP A 212 -10.23 23.12 -18.39
CA ASP A 212 -9.11 23.67 -19.13
C ASP A 212 -8.12 22.60 -19.58
N GLY A 213 -8.24 22.18 -20.84
CA GLY A 213 -7.37 21.20 -21.49
C GLY A 213 -5.93 21.66 -21.77
N ARG A 214 -5.56 22.91 -21.53
CA ARG A 214 -4.16 23.36 -21.64
C ARG A 214 -3.26 22.82 -20.51
N ASN A 215 -3.88 22.25 -19.47
CA ASN A 215 -3.18 21.65 -18.33
C ASN A 215 -3.16 20.11 -18.39
N THR A 216 -3.75 19.52 -19.43
CA THR A 216 -3.65 18.08 -19.71
C THR A 216 -2.48 17.79 -20.63
N LEU A 217 -2.07 16.53 -20.72
CA LEU A 217 -0.87 16.11 -21.42
C LEU A 217 -1.25 15.29 -22.66
N ALA A 218 -0.77 15.69 -23.85
CA ALA A 218 -0.67 15.07 -25.18
C ALA A 218 -1.65 13.95 -25.66
N LEU A 219 -2.65 13.55 -24.87
CA LEU A 219 -3.55 12.42 -25.11
C LEU A 219 -5.00 12.88 -24.92
N ASP A 220 -5.90 12.36 -25.76
CA ASP A 220 -7.34 12.63 -25.69
C ASP A 220 -7.95 11.97 -24.46
N ALA A 221 -8.40 12.78 -23.49
CA ALA A 221 -9.39 12.35 -22.53
C ALA A 221 -10.78 12.71 -23.08
N ILE A 222 -11.56 11.69 -23.45
CA ILE A 222 -12.90 11.86 -24.02
C ILE A 222 -13.91 11.75 -22.88
N ALA A 223 -14.83 12.69 -22.79
CA ALA A 223 -15.96 12.65 -21.87
C ALA A 223 -17.27 12.53 -22.66
N HIS A 224 -18.32 12.02 -22.05
CA HIS A 224 -19.63 11.97 -22.70
C HIS A 224 -20.32 13.33 -22.62
N SER A 225 -20.96 13.76 -23.72
CA SER A 225 -21.79 14.98 -23.75
C SER A 225 -23.21 14.73 -23.25
N SER A 226 -24.01 15.78 -23.14
CA SER A 226 -25.43 15.70 -22.77
C SER A 226 -26.28 14.95 -23.82
N GLU A 227 -25.80 14.86 -25.06
CA GLU A 227 -26.42 14.16 -26.20
C GLU A 227 -25.92 12.73 -26.36
N HIS A 228 -24.95 12.27 -25.56
CA HIS A 228 -24.36 10.94 -25.71
C HIS A 228 -25.44 9.84 -25.75
N PRO A 229 -25.36 8.81 -26.63
CA PRO A 229 -26.45 7.85 -26.80
C PRO A 229 -26.85 7.09 -25.52
N ASP A 230 -25.89 6.82 -24.64
CA ASP A 230 -26.15 6.20 -23.34
C ASP A 230 -26.44 7.26 -22.27
N ALA A 231 -27.70 7.34 -21.84
CA ALA A 231 -28.11 8.29 -20.82
C ALA A 231 -27.58 7.98 -19.41
N ALA A 232 -27.11 6.76 -19.13
CA ALA A 232 -26.55 6.39 -17.83
C ALA A 232 -25.10 6.87 -17.64
N THR A 233 -24.52 7.55 -18.63
CA THR A 233 -23.15 8.07 -18.60
C THR A 233 -23.07 9.55 -18.97
N ARG A 234 -24.21 10.22 -19.16
CA ARG A 234 -24.28 11.66 -19.44
C ARG A 234 -23.90 12.52 -18.22
N PRO A 235 -23.36 13.72 -18.43
CA PRO A 235 -22.97 14.61 -17.34
C PRO A 235 -24.18 15.07 -16.51
N TYR A 236 -23.94 15.30 -15.22
CA TYR A 236 -24.93 15.92 -14.34
C TYR A 236 -24.28 16.71 -13.21
N LEU A 237 -25.03 17.67 -12.68
CA LEU A 237 -24.73 18.43 -11.49
C LEU A 237 -25.66 17.98 -10.36
N GLU A 238 -25.11 17.35 -9.33
CA GLU A 238 -25.85 16.93 -8.13
C GLU A 238 -25.75 18.01 -7.05
N ILE A 239 -26.89 18.53 -6.58
CA ILE A 239 -26.94 19.62 -5.60
C ILE A 239 -27.82 19.23 -4.43
N THR A 240 -27.25 19.30 -3.22
CA THR A 240 -27.99 19.27 -1.95
C THR A 240 -28.26 20.69 -1.49
N TYR A 241 -29.52 21.06 -1.29
CA TYR A 241 -29.92 22.41 -0.89
C TYR A 241 -31.09 22.41 0.11
N ALA A 242 -31.36 23.56 0.71
CA ALA A 242 -32.49 23.75 1.61
C ALA A 242 -33.81 23.59 0.86
N GLY A 243 -34.58 22.54 1.18
CA GLY A 243 -35.81 22.19 0.50
C GLY A 243 -36.44 20.91 1.03
N THR A 244 -37.71 20.70 0.73
CA THR A 244 -38.44 19.48 1.10
C THR A 244 -38.32 18.42 -0.01
N GLY A 245 -38.03 17.19 0.36
CA GLY A 245 -37.93 16.07 -0.58
C GLY A 245 -38.44 14.75 0.00
N THR A 246 -38.32 13.70 -0.80
CA THR A 246 -38.55 12.31 -0.35
C THR A 246 -37.22 11.73 0.15
N TYR A 247 -37.26 11.06 1.29
CA TYR A 247 -36.09 10.44 1.91
C TYR A 247 -36.20 8.92 1.89
N PRO A 248 -35.08 8.19 1.82
CA PRO A 248 -35.10 6.75 2.00
C PRO A 248 -35.64 6.39 3.38
N THR A 249 -36.09 5.14 3.53
CA THR A 249 -36.37 4.59 4.87
C THR A 249 -35.12 4.67 5.73
N GLN A 250 -35.32 4.74 7.05
CA GLN A 250 -34.19 4.78 7.98
C GLN A 250 -33.69 3.37 8.29
N VAL A 251 -32.39 3.21 8.51
CA VAL A 251 -31.83 1.99 9.11
C VAL A 251 -32.44 1.73 10.50
N SER A 252 -32.29 0.51 10.98
CA SER A 252 -32.78 0.14 12.31
C SER A 252 -31.76 -0.72 13.06
N SER A 253 -32.04 -0.99 14.33
CA SER A 253 -31.22 -1.85 15.19
C SER A 253 -29.75 -1.43 15.28
N VAL A 254 -29.49 -0.11 15.28
CA VAL A 254 -28.13 0.41 15.45
C VAL A 254 -27.58 0.01 16.81
N ARG A 255 -26.43 -0.66 16.80
CA ARG A 255 -25.69 -1.10 17.98
C ARG A 255 -24.24 -0.70 17.85
N ALA A 256 -23.63 -0.25 18.95
CA ALA A 256 -22.22 0.07 19.01
C ALA A 256 -21.61 -0.59 20.25
N GLU A 257 -20.55 -1.36 20.05
CA GLU A 257 -19.91 -2.13 21.11
C GLU A 257 -18.39 -1.98 21.05
N TYR A 258 -17.78 -1.76 22.21
CA TYR A 258 -16.35 -1.51 22.35
C TYR A 258 -15.59 -2.75 22.80
N ARG A 259 -14.47 -3.05 22.13
CA ARG A 259 -13.47 -4.02 22.59
C ARG A 259 -12.10 -3.65 22.02
N ASP A 260 -11.06 -3.76 22.85
CA ASP A 260 -9.64 -3.67 22.45
C ASP A 260 -9.37 -2.47 21.55
N GLY A 261 -9.66 -1.25 22.03
CA GLY A 261 -9.34 -0.03 21.29
C GLY A 261 -10.21 0.22 20.05
N GLN A 262 -11.27 -0.56 19.83
CA GLN A 262 -12.16 -0.42 18.69
C GLN A 262 -13.63 -0.46 19.09
N THR A 263 -14.45 0.28 18.35
CA THR A 263 -15.90 0.26 18.45
C THR A 263 -16.49 -0.33 17.16
N PHE A 264 -17.25 -1.41 17.31
CA PHE A 264 -17.94 -2.10 16.22
C PHE A 264 -19.37 -1.57 16.16
N ILE A 265 -19.73 -0.92 15.06
CA ILE A 265 -21.05 -0.36 14.82
C ILE A 265 -21.77 -1.22 13.78
N THR A 266 -22.93 -1.77 14.13
CA THR A 266 -23.76 -2.61 13.26
C THR A 266 -25.19 -2.08 13.19
N TRP A 267 -25.89 -2.38 12.09
CA TRP A 267 -27.28 -1.99 11.86
C TRP A 267 -27.96 -2.92 10.86
N SER A 268 -29.29 -2.93 10.86
CA SER A 268 -30.08 -3.53 9.79
C SER A 268 -30.16 -2.55 8.61
N GLU A 269 -29.65 -2.98 7.47
CA GLU A 269 -29.67 -2.27 6.20
C GLU A 269 -31.09 -2.12 5.67
N ILE A 270 -31.33 -1.05 4.91
CA ILE A 270 -32.63 -0.84 4.25
C ILE A 270 -32.78 -1.79 3.06
N ALA A 271 -34.03 -2.18 2.77
CA ALA A 271 -34.32 -2.94 1.57
C ALA A 271 -34.19 -2.05 0.31
N GLY A 272 -33.72 -2.64 -0.78
CA GLY A 272 -33.51 -1.95 -2.05
C GLY A 272 -32.26 -2.49 -2.75
N SER A 273 -32.11 -2.10 -4.01
CA SER A 273 -30.97 -2.46 -4.87
C SER A 273 -30.42 -1.25 -5.61
N ASP A 274 -30.70 -0.04 -5.12
CA ASP A 274 -30.16 1.17 -5.72
C ASP A 274 -28.64 1.17 -5.49
N PRO A 275 -27.80 1.24 -6.55
CA PRO A 275 -26.35 1.14 -6.44
C PRO A 275 -25.73 2.32 -5.67
N GLU A 276 -26.48 3.40 -5.45
CA GLU A 276 -26.07 4.56 -4.66
C GLU A 276 -26.65 4.53 -3.23
N THR A 277 -27.06 3.36 -2.75
CA THR A 277 -27.41 3.15 -1.34
C THR A 277 -26.15 3.16 -0.47
N ALA A 278 -26.11 4.05 0.51
CA ALA A 278 -25.00 4.18 1.44
C ALA A 278 -25.48 4.54 2.86
N TYR A 279 -24.60 4.39 3.84
CA TYR A 279 -24.86 4.69 5.24
C TYR A 279 -23.81 5.67 5.76
N ARG A 280 -24.25 6.76 6.40
CA ARG A 280 -23.35 7.71 7.08
C ARG A 280 -23.32 7.40 8.55
N ILE A 281 -22.11 7.32 9.11
CA ILE A 281 -21.91 7.04 10.52
C ILE A 281 -21.51 8.35 11.21
N TYR A 282 -22.21 8.66 12.30
CA TYR A 282 -21.99 9.86 13.11
C TYR A 282 -21.53 9.50 14.51
N ARG A 283 -20.66 10.35 15.08
CA ARG A 283 -20.14 10.23 16.44
C ARG A 283 -20.23 11.58 17.17
N HIS A 284 -20.61 11.56 18.44
CA HIS A 284 -20.69 12.76 19.27
C HIS A 284 -20.45 12.44 20.75
N THR A 285 -20.02 13.44 21.53
CA THR A 285 -19.87 13.36 23.01
C THR A 285 -21.19 13.49 23.80
N THR A 286 -22.32 13.68 23.11
CA THR A 286 -23.65 13.82 23.71
C THR A 286 -24.66 13.03 22.88
N PRO A 287 -25.84 12.64 23.43
CA PRO A 287 -26.85 11.91 22.65
C PRO A 287 -27.15 12.61 21.33
N ILE A 288 -27.08 11.86 20.22
CA ILE A 288 -27.35 12.41 18.89
C ILE A 288 -28.86 12.47 18.68
N THR A 289 -29.35 13.61 18.21
CA THR A 289 -30.74 13.89 17.87
C THR A 289 -30.80 14.55 16.49
N SER A 290 -31.97 14.64 15.89
CA SER A 290 -32.15 15.34 14.60
C SER A 290 -31.68 16.80 14.67
N ASP A 291 -31.80 17.44 15.84
CA ASP A 291 -31.45 18.85 16.04
C ASP A 291 -29.93 19.08 16.11
N ASN A 292 -29.17 18.11 16.66
CA ASN A 292 -27.72 18.24 16.83
C ASN A 292 -26.90 17.41 15.82
N LEU A 293 -27.53 16.67 14.90
CA LEU A 293 -26.84 15.85 13.91
C LEU A 293 -25.82 16.66 13.08
N ALA A 294 -26.11 17.93 12.80
CA ALA A 294 -25.20 18.81 12.07
C ALA A 294 -23.91 19.18 12.85
N ALA A 295 -23.92 19.03 14.17
CA ALA A 295 -22.76 19.23 15.05
C ALA A 295 -22.00 17.92 15.33
N ALA A 296 -22.59 16.75 15.03
CA ALA A 296 -21.94 15.47 15.15
C ALA A 296 -20.85 15.29 14.07
N GLU A 297 -19.76 14.61 14.43
CA GLU A 297 -18.73 14.23 13.47
C GLU A 297 -19.29 13.12 12.56
N GLN A 298 -19.34 13.36 11.25
CA GLN A 298 -19.54 12.28 10.29
C GLN A 298 -18.21 11.52 10.15
N VAL A 299 -18.07 10.39 10.84
CA VAL A 299 -16.79 9.66 10.89
C VAL A 299 -16.48 8.94 9.58
N ASP A 300 -17.52 8.52 8.84
CA ASP A 300 -17.39 7.86 7.53
C ASP A 300 -18.73 7.73 6.78
N GLN A 301 -18.64 7.22 5.54
CA GLN A 301 -19.76 6.72 4.75
C GLN A 301 -19.39 5.37 4.11
N VAL A 302 -20.22 4.34 4.28
CA VAL A 302 -20.00 3.00 3.71
C VAL A 302 -21.14 2.59 2.77
N PRO A 303 -20.88 1.77 1.74
CA PRO A 303 -21.93 1.25 0.87
C PRO A 303 -22.82 0.23 1.58
N GLN A 304 -23.95 -0.09 0.97
CA GLN A 304 -24.72 -1.29 1.33
C GLN A 304 -23.88 -2.56 1.16
N GLY A 305 -24.07 -3.54 2.05
CA GLY A 305 -23.25 -4.74 2.11
C GLY A 305 -21.90 -4.53 2.81
N SER A 306 -21.76 -3.48 3.62
CA SER A 306 -20.50 -3.11 4.31
C SER A 306 -19.92 -4.18 5.24
N ALA A 307 -20.72 -5.16 5.68
CA ALA A 307 -20.26 -6.31 6.46
C ALA A 307 -19.87 -7.53 5.60
N THR A 308 -19.76 -7.36 4.27
CA THR A 308 -19.28 -8.39 3.36
C THR A 308 -17.87 -8.04 2.89
N PHE A 309 -16.97 -9.01 2.97
CA PHE A 309 -15.61 -8.92 2.47
C PHE A 309 -15.38 -10.04 1.45
N PRO A 310 -15.44 -9.74 0.14
CA PRO A 310 -15.37 -10.77 -0.91
C PRO A 310 -14.11 -11.63 -0.89
N ARG A 311 -13.03 -11.13 -0.27
CA ARG A 311 -11.77 -11.85 -0.14
C ARG A 311 -11.81 -12.91 0.97
N LEU A 312 -12.74 -12.84 1.93
CA LEU A 312 -12.99 -13.92 2.89
C LEU A 312 -13.80 -15.01 2.18
N ALA A 313 -13.17 -16.16 1.94
CA ALA A 313 -13.85 -17.29 1.30
C ALA A 313 -14.73 -18.08 2.27
N GLU A 314 -14.41 -18.04 3.57
CA GLU A 314 -15.26 -18.61 4.60
C GLU A 314 -16.52 -17.74 4.84
N ASN A 315 -17.53 -18.32 5.48
CA ASN A 315 -18.76 -17.63 5.87
C ASN A 315 -19.47 -16.87 4.72
N ASP A 316 -19.32 -17.32 3.47
CA ASP A 316 -19.83 -16.63 2.27
C ASP A 316 -19.40 -15.14 2.20
N GLY A 317 -18.20 -14.83 2.72
CA GLY A 317 -17.67 -13.48 2.80
C GLY A 317 -18.25 -12.61 3.91
N ARG A 318 -19.15 -13.13 4.76
CA ARG A 318 -19.74 -12.37 5.87
C ARG A 318 -18.78 -12.24 7.04
N LEU A 319 -18.57 -10.99 7.45
CA LEU A 319 -17.70 -10.62 8.55
C LEU A 319 -18.35 -10.96 9.90
N SER A 320 -17.53 -11.43 10.84
CA SER A 320 -17.86 -11.59 12.25
C SER A 320 -17.33 -10.41 13.06
N THR A 321 -17.97 -10.16 14.20
CA THR A 321 -17.50 -9.22 15.23
C THR A 321 -17.10 -10.01 16.47
N PRO A 322 -16.41 -9.41 17.45
CA PRO A 322 -16.10 -10.10 18.69
C PRO A 322 -17.32 -10.42 19.57
N PHE A 323 -18.46 -9.82 19.24
CA PHE A 323 -19.70 -9.93 19.99
C PHE A 323 -20.71 -10.86 19.31
N SER A 324 -20.43 -11.30 18.08
CA SER A 324 -21.27 -12.24 17.35
C SER A 324 -20.84 -13.68 17.62
N GLY A 325 -21.81 -14.60 17.64
CA GLY A 325 -21.55 -16.04 17.77
C GLY A 325 -21.11 -16.72 16.46
N GLY A 326 -20.69 -15.95 15.46
CA GLY A 326 -20.47 -16.36 14.08
C GLY A 326 -20.57 -15.16 13.11
N PRO A 327 -20.68 -15.40 11.79
CA PRO A 327 -20.82 -14.33 10.80
C PRO A 327 -22.08 -13.49 11.02
N LEU A 328 -21.99 -12.20 10.71
CA LEU A 328 -23.13 -11.29 10.79
C LEU A 328 -24.21 -11.70 9.76
N PRO A 329 -25.51 -11.68 10.13
CA PRO A 329 -26.59 -12.04 9.22
C PRO A 329 -26.63 -11.18 7.95
N ASP A 330 -27.22 -11.70 6.88
CA ASP A 330 -27.49 -10.94 5.66
C ASP A 330 -28.31 -9.66 5.94
N GLY A 331 -28.06 -8.61 5.17
CA GLY A 331 -28.67 -7.30 5.40
C GLY A 331 -28.20 -6.60 6.68
N THR A 332 -27.10 -7.04 7.29
CA THR A 332 -26.44 -6.30 8.38
C THR A 332 -25.27 -5.50 7.82
N GLY A 333 -25.20 -4.21 8.16
CA GLY A 333 -24.06 -3.34 7.89
C GLY A 333 -23.05 -3.36 9.03
N LEU A 334 -21.79 -3.04 8.74
CA LEU A 334 -20.69 -2.98 9.71
C LEU A 334 -19.77 -1.79 9.43
N TYR A 335 -19.42 -1.07 10.49
CA TYR A 335 -18.32 -0.11 10.51
C TYR A 335 -17.48 -0.32 11.77
N VAL A 336 -16.15 -0.32 11.64
CA VAL A 336 -15.23 -0.49 12.76
C VAL A 336 -14.41 0.78 12.96
N TYR A 337 -14.72 1.50 14.04
CA TYR A 337 -14.01 2.70 14.43
C TYR A 337 -12.82 2.35 15.33
N THR A 338 -11.61 2.76 14.96
CA THR A 338 -10.44 2.67 15.85
C THR A 338 -10.42 3.90 16.75
N VAL A 339 -10.41 3.69 18.07
CA VAL A 339 -10.56 4.75 19.06
C VAL A 339 -9.33 5.64 19.10
N GLU A 340 -9.51 6.89 18.70
CA GLU A 340 -8.44 7.92 18.70
C GLU A 340 -8.38 8.71 20.02
N SER A 341 -9.47 8.70 20.79
CA SER A 341 -9.56 9.39 22.08
C SER A 341 -10.52 8.66 23.03
N SER A 342 -10.06 8.43 24.26
CA SER A 342 -10.86 7.79 25.30
C SER A 342 -11.98 8.70 25.78
N GLY A 343 -13.17 8.15 26.03
CA GLY A 343 -14.33 8.91 26.47
C GLY A 343 -15.64 8.16 26.31
N ALA A 344 -16.74 8.86 26.57
CA ALA A 344 -18.09 8.34 26.36
C ALA A 344 -18.67 8.96 25.08
N TYR A 345 -19.03 8.12 24.11
CA TYR A 345 -19.46 8.58 22.79
C TYR A 345 -20.79 7.95 22.36
N TYR A 346 -21.58 8.73 21.65
CA TYR A 346 -22.85 8.33 21.05
C TYR A 346 -22.67 8.18 19.55
N TYR A 347 -23.39 7.22 18.98
CA TYR A 347 -23.35 6.90 17.56
C TYR A 347 -24.75 7.02 16.95
N ALA A 348 -24.80 7.43 15.69
CA ALA A 348 -26.00 7.36 14.87
C ALA A 348 -25.63 6.91 13.45
N VAL A 349 -26.55 6.22 12.79
CA VAL A 349 -26.41 5.82 11.39
C VAL A 349 -27.61 6.33 10.60
N THR A 350 -27.35 6.94 9.44
CA THR A 350 -28.40 7.44 8.54
C THR A 350 -28.33 6.77 7.17
N SER A 351 -29.49 6.49 6.58
CA SER A 351 -29.60 5.99 5.21
C SER A 351 -29.44 7.11 4.18
N VAL A 352 -28.73 6.82 3.09
CA VAL A 352 -28.59 7.68 1.91
C VAL A 352 -28.94 6.88 0.66
N VAL A 353 -29.76 7.45 -0.23
CA VAL A 353 -30.02 6.92 -1.58
C VAL A 353 -29.95 8.07 -2.57
N GLN A 354 -29.13 7.96 -3.62
CA GLN A 354 -28.92 9.00 -4.63
C GLN A 354 -28.64 10.38 -4.01
N GLY A 355 -27.76 10.40 -2.99
CA GLY A 355 -27.40 11.61 -2.26
C GLY A 355 -28.46 12.17 -1.30
N ASN A 356 -29.70 11.63 -1.28
CA ASN A 356 -30.74 12.01 -0.33
C ASN A 356 -30.57 11.26 0.99
N GLU A 357 -30.18 11.97 2.04
CA GLU A 357 -29.98 11.42 3.38
C GLU A 357 -31.25 11.56 4.24
N ASN A 358 -31.69 10.46 4.84
CA ASN A 358 -32.69 10.52 5.91
C ASN A 358 -32.01 10.96 7.23
N ARG A 359 -32.13 12.24 7.55
CA ARG A 359 -31.49 12.86 8.73
C ARG A 359 -32.29 12.76 10.02
N ALA A 360 -33.41 12.04 10.03
CA ALA A 360 -34.19 11.83 11.23
C ALA A 360 -33.49 10.85 12.18
N ILE A 361 -33.33 11.24 13.44
CA ILE A 361 -32.70 10.43 14.48
C ILE A 361 -33.74 10.01 15.52
N GLY A 362 -33.78 8.71 15.80
CA GLY A 362 -34.61 8.11 16.84
C GLY A 362 -33.92 6.91 17.48
N PRO A 363 -34.62 6.19 18.39
CA PRO A 363 -34.03 5.09 19.14
C PRO A 363 -33.57 3.90 18.28
N ALA A 364 -34.10 3.75 17.05
CA ALA A 364 -33.75 2.64 16.16
C ALA A 364 -32.41 2.85 15.43
N ASN A 365 -31.99 4.10 15.22
CA ASN A 365 -30.80 4.43 14.43
C ASN A 365 -29.75 5.23 15.19
N SER A 366 -29.84 5.26 16.53
CA SER A 366 -28.86 5.86 17.41
C SER A 366 -28.61 4.98 18.63
N THR A 367 -27.43 5.08 19.22
CA THR A 367 -27.01 4.26 20.36
C THR A 367 -25.93 4.96 21.19
N GLY A 368 -25.69 4.47 22.40
CA GLY A 368 -24.69 4.98 23.34
C GLY A 368 -25.27 5.55 24.65
N PRO A 369 -24.41 6.05 25.55
CA PRO A 369 -22.97 6.23 25.33
C PRO A 369 -22.22 4.88 25.35
N VAL A 370 -21.23 4.76 24.47
CA VAL A 370 -20.23 3.70 24.49
C VAL A 370 -19.01 4.23 25.24
N ALA A 371 -18.55 3.48 26.26
CA ALA A 371 -17.32 3.80 26.97
C ALA A 371 -16.12 3.28 26.15
N GLU A 372 -15.36 4.21 25.59
CA GLU A 372 -14.23 3.93 24.71
C GLU A 372 -12.91 4.24 25.40
N THR A 373 -11.91 3.40 25.16
CA THR A 373 -10.54 3.64 25.62
C THR A 373 -9.56 3.40 24.47
N VAL A 374 -8.58 4.28 24.31
CA VAL A 374 -7.44 4.05 23.41
C VAL A 374 -6.65 2.85 23.95
N ALA A 375 -6.59 1.77 23.17
CA ALA A 375 -5.94 0.53 23.56
C ALA A 375 -5.40 -0.21 22.32
N PRO A 376 -4.46 -1.17 22.48
CA PRO A 376 -4.01 -2.00 21.37
C PRO A 376 -5.17 -2.78 20.73
N VAL A 377 -5.29 -2.70 19.40
CA VAL A 377 -6.34 -3.38 18.63
C VAL A 377 -6.16 -4.89 18.62
N SER A 378 -7.23 -5.68 18.60
CA SER A 378 -7.13 -7.15 18.52
C SER A 378 -7.82 -7.65 17.25
N PRO A 379 -7.28 -8.69 16.59
CA PRO A 379 -7.98 -9.29 15.48
C PRO A 379 -9.28 -9.96 15.95
N VAL A 380 -10.22 -10.13 15.01
CA VAL A 380 -11.44 -10.90 15.18
C VAL A 380 -11.30 -12.19 14.40
N ARG A 381 -11.40 -13.32 15.10
CA ARG A 381 -11.42 -14.64 14.46
C ARG A 381 -12.70 -14.78 13.65
N GLN A 382 -12.54 -15.06 12.36
CA GLN A 382 -13.62 -15.22 11.40
C GLN A 382 -14.02 -16.70 11.25
N PHE A 383 -13.02 -17.59 11.28
CA PHE A 383 -13.22 -19.01 11.03
C PHE A 383 -12.19 -19.85 11.79
N MET A 384 -12.57 -21.10 12.07
CA MET A 384 -11.72 -22.13 12.64
C MET A 384 -12.13 -23.48 12.06
N GLU A 385 -11.19 -24.21 11.46
CA GLU A 385 -11.46 -25.50 10.81
C GLU A 385 -11.85 -26.58 11.83
N ILE A 386 -11.12 -26.66 12.94
CA ILE A 386 -11.39 -27.58 14.05
C ILE A 386 -11.82 -26.77 15.27
N PRO A 387 -12.99 -27.00 15.90
CA PRO A 387 -13.50 -26.25 17.06
C PRO A 387 -12.70 -26.36 18.39
N ASP A 388 -11.38 -26.44 18.30
CA ASP A 388 -10.40 -26.30 19.36
C ASP A 388 -9.21 -25.48 18.82
N PRO A 389 -8.94 -24.26 19.33
CA PRO A 389 -7.86 -23.41 18.82
C PRO A 389 -6.47 -24.01 18.98
N LEU A 390 -6.33 -25.06 19.79
CA LEU A 390 -5.07 -25.77 20.03
C LEU A 390 -4.97 -27.11 19.29
N ALA A 391 -6.01 -27.50 18.54
CA ALA A 391 -5.97 -28.71 17.73
C ALA A 391 -4.79 -28.69 16.76
N GLU A 392 -4.20 -29.86 16.53
CA GLU A 392 -3.17 -30.10 15.52
C GLU A 392 -3.70 -29.72 14.13
N ALA A 393 -2.82 -29.17 13.28
CA ALA A 393 -3.13 -28.82 11.90
C ALA A 393 -4.34 -27.87 11.72
N ASN A 394 -4.77 -27.15 12.76
CA ASN A 394 -5.95 -26.32 12.74
C ASN A 394 -5.70 -24.98 12.05
N ARG A 395 -6.45 -24.72 10.98
CA ARG A 395 -6.46 -23.43 10.28
C ARG A 395 -7.42 -22.45 10.96
N GLN A 396 -6.88 -21.32 11.40
CA GLN A 396 -7.62 -20.20 11.99
C GLN A 396 -7.48 -18.96 11.14
N VAL A 397 -8.61 -18.37 10.73
CA VAL A 397 -8.67 -17.16 9.90
C VAL A 397 -9.09 -15.98 10.75
N PHE A 398 -8.36 -14.88 10.62
CA PHE A 398 -8.53 -13.66 11.39
C PHE A 398 -8.66 -12.47 10.46
N ILE A 399 -9.45 -11.48 10.89
CA ILE A 399 -9.48 -10.15 10.28
C ILE A 399 -9.12 -9.13 11.36
N VAL A 400 -8.30 -8.16 10.98
CA VAL A 400 -8.02 -6.98 11.79
C VAL A 400 -8.38 -5.72 11.01
N TRP A 401 -8.99 -4.75 11.68
CA TRP A 401 -9.18 -3.40 11.17
C TRP A 401 -8.09 -2.54 11.76
N LEU A 402 -7.17 -2.05 10.93
CA LEU A 402 -6.09 -1.20 11.38
C LEU A 402 -6.41 0.27 11.03
N GLY A 403 -5.92 1.19 11.86
CA GLY A 403 -6.24 2.62 11.75
C GLY A 403 -5.71 3.30 10.48
N ARG A 404 -6.08 4.58 10.31
CA ARG A 404 -5.65 5.44 9.20
C ARG A 404 -4.27 6.05 9.48
N PHE A 405 -3.46 6.23 8.43
CA PHE A 405 -2.22 7.02 8.50
C PHE A 405 -2.49 8.52 8.45
N ASP A 406 -1.91 9.24 9.40
CA ASP A 406 -1.81 10.69 9.42
C ASP A 406 -0.33 11.12 9.46
N PRO A 407 0.24 11.58 8.32
CA PRO A 407 1.63 12.03 8.23
C PRO A 407 1.90 13.35 8.98
N THR A 408 0.88 14.04 9.49
CA THR A 408 1.02 15.30 10.24
C THR A 408 1.33 15.11 11.73
N GLY A 409 1.54 13.86 12.17
CA GLY A 409 2.19 13.55 13.44
C GLY A 409 1.26 13.35 14.64
N ARG A 410 -0.06 13.40 14.46
CA ARG A 410 -0.98 13.06 15.56
C ARG A 410 -1.17 11.55 15.73
N TYR A 411 -1.01 10.78 14.66
CA TYR A 411 -1.30 9.33 14.62
C TYR A 411 -0.28 8.53 13.77
N SER A 412 0.99 8.93 13.78
CA SER A 412 2.07 8.25 13.05
C SER A 412 2.21 6.76 13.37
N ASP A 413 1.67 6.33 14.51
CA ASP A 413 1.77 4.97 15.03
C ASP A 413 0.69 4.02 14.47
N TYR A 414 -0.35 4.55 13.81
CA TYR A 414 -1.54 3.79 13.36
C TYR A 414 -1.73 3.74 11.84
N GLY A 415 -0.68 4.05 11.07
CA GLY A 415 -0.81 4.22 9.63
C GLY A 415 -0.72 2.97 8.78
N TYR A 416 -1.83 2.26 8.62
CA TYR A 416 -1.88 0.98 7.91
C TYR A 416 -2.70 1.00 6.62
N ALA A 417 -3.44 2.10 6.39
CA ALA A 417 -4.16 2.42 5.17
C ALA A 417 -4.33 3.94 5.04
N ASN A 418 -4.74 4.42 3.86
CA ASN A 418 -5.21 5.80 3.70
C ASN A 418 -6.74 5.96 3.97
N ARG A 419 -7.43 4.87 4.35
CA ARG A 419 -8.87 4.82 4.70
C ARG A 419 -9.11 4.27 6.11
N ARG A 420 -10.28 4.54 6.68
CA ARG A 420 -10.73 3.94 7.95
C ARG A 420 -11.48 2.63 7.71
N SER A 421 -11.59 1.79 8.74
CA SER A 421 -12.41 0.58 8.75
C SER A 421 -12.13 -0.41 7.59
N VAL A 422 -10.88 -0.51 7.12
CA VAL A 422 -10.48 -1.50 6.12
C VAL A 422 -10.16 -2.85 6.79
N PRO A 423 -10.81 -3.96 6.41
CA PRO A 423 -10.49 -5.29 6.94
C PRO A 423 -9.23 -5.87 6.29
N TYR A 424 -8.33 -6.42 7.11
CA TYR A 424 -7.13 -7.13 6.66
C TYR A 424 -7.11 -8.55 7.19
N ILE A 425 -6.99 -9.50 6.27
CA ILE A 425 -7.11 -10.92 6.53
C ILE A 425 -5.75 -11.59 6.66
N PHE A 426 -5.66 -12.53 7.60
CA PHE A 426 -4.53 -13.42 7.74
C PHE A 426 -4.96 -14.75 8.35
N ARG A 427 -4.17 -15.79 8.12
CA ARG A 427 -4.38 -17.13 8.65
C ARG A 427 -3.20 -17.57 9.49
N ILE A 428 -3.49 -18.32 10.55
CA ILE A 428 -2.51 -19.05 11.33
C ILE A 428 -2.89 -20.53 11.31
N THR A 429 -1.91 -21.38 11.01
CA THR A 429 -2.03 -22.84 11.09
C THR A 429 -1.15 -23.35 12.22
N THR A 430 -1.73 -24.14 13.14
CA THR A 430 -0.98 -24.85 14.19
C THR A 430 -0.17 -26.01 13.58
N PRO A 431 0.95 -26.42 14.22
CA PRO A 431 1.73 -27.54 13.71
C PRO A 431 0.91 -28.84 13.63
N GLU A 432 1.32 -29.75 12.73
CA GLU A 432 0.71 -31.08 12.63
C GLU A 432 0.88 -31.94 13.89
N VAL A 433 2.00 -31.76 14.58
CA VAL A 433 2.30 -32.44 15.84
C VAL A 433 2.91 -31.42 16.78
N TRP A 434 2.18 -31.09 17.85
CA TRP A 434 2.69 -30.16 18.85
C TRP A 434 2.07 -30.32 20.23
N ASN A 435 2.78 -29.80 21.22
CA ASN A 435 2.31 -29.63 22.57
C ASN A 435 2.15 -28.12 22.86
N PRO A 436 0.95 -27.62 23.18
CA PRO A 436 0.74 -26.21 23.52
C PRO A 436 1.57 -25.69 24.69
N ALA A 437 2.21 -26.57 25.47
CA ALA A 437 3.15 -26.17 26.51
C ALA A 437 4.50 -25.68 25.97
N ASP A 438 4.93 -26.16 24.80
CA ASP A 438 6.27 -25.95 24.22
C ASP A 438 6.28 -24.80 23.20
N THR A 439 7.48 -24.33 22.81
CA THR A 439 7.66 -23.30 21.79
C THR A 439 8.07 -23.90 20.46
N TYR A 440 7.48 -23.44 19.36
CA TYR A 440 7.74 -23.94 18.01
C TYR A 440 8.18 -22.82 17.06
N PRO A 441 8.94 -23.14 16.00
CA PRO A 441 9.21 -22.22 14.90
C PRO A 441 7.96 -21.59 14.27
N LEU A 442 8.15 -20.44 13.63
CA LEU A 442 7.16 -19.79 12.79
C LEU A 442 7.67 -19.64 11.35
N MET A 443 6.92 -20.14 10.38
CA MET A 443 7.09 -19.81 8.97
C MET A 443 6.11 -18.69 8.61
N VAL A 444 6.64 -17.56 8.15
CA VAL A 444 5.86 -16.46 7.56
C VAL A 444 5.83 -16.67 6.05
N LEU A 445 4.65 -16.96 5.54
CA LEU A 445 4.41 -17.16 4.12
C LEU A 445 4.03 -15.84 3.44
N PHE A 446 4.78 -15.49 2.41
CA PHE A 446 4.46 -14.43 1.48
C PHE A 446 3.92 -15.04 0.19
N HIS A 447 2.62 -14.89 -0.06
CA HIS A 447 1.94 -15.48 -1.21
C HIS A 447 2.35 -14.86 -2.56
N TYR A 448 2.09 -15.62 -3.63
CA TYR A 448 2.29 -15.22 -5.02
C TYR A 448 1.28 -14.15 -5.48
N PHE A 449 1.50 -13.53 -6.64
CA PHE A 449 0.68 -12.41 -7.13
C PHE A 449 -0.81 -12.76 -7.29
N SER A 450 -1.13 -13.95 -7.79
CA SER A 450 -2.50 -14.43 -8.02
C SER A 450 -3.10 -15.20 -6.84
N ASP A 451 -2.42 -15.22 -5.70
CA ASP A 451 -2.78 -16.01 -4.52
C ASP A 451 -3.25 -15.08 -3.38
N SER A 452 -3.38 -15.60 -2.17
CA SER A 452 -4.00 -14.94 -1.01
C SER A 452 -3.48 -15.51 0.32
N TYR A 453 -4.17 -15.20 1.43
CA TYR A 453 -3.98 -15.87 2.72
C TYR A 453 -4.12 -17.41 2.66
N PHE A 454 -4.68 -17.97 1.58
CA PHE A 454 -4.67 -19.42 1.33
C PHE A 454 -3.29 -19.97 1.05
N GLY A 455 -2.40 -19.21 0.39
CA GLY A 455 -1.00 -19.53 0.14
C GLY A 455 -0.74 -20.81 -0.67
N GLY A 456 -1.58 -21.08 -1.67
CA GLY A 456 -1.32 -21.96 -2.83
C GLY A 456 -0.32 -23.12 -2.63
N GLY A 457 -0.69 -24.14 -1.86
CA GLY A 457 0.12 -25.35 -1.67
C GLY A 457 1.22 -25.27 -0.61
N HIS A 458 1.73 -24.07 -0.28
CA HIS A 458 2.78 -23.85 0.76
C HIS A 458 2.19 -23.44 2.12
N SER A 459 0.91 -23.72 2.28
CA SER A 459 0.05 -23.31 3.38
C SER A 459 -0.60 -24.50 4.07
N VAL A 460 -0.10 -25.68 3.74
CA VAL A 460 -0.44 -26.90 4.45
C VAL A 460 0.10 -26.82 5.88
N PRO A 461 -0.56 -27.50 6.83
CA PRO A 461 0.06 -27.82 8.10
C PRO A 461 1.47 -28.36 7.88
N GLU A 462 2.42 -27.87 8.66
CA GLU A 462 3.82 -28.25 8.54
C GLU A 462 4.25 -29.02 9.79
N PRO A 463 5.06 -30.09 9.66
CA PRO A 463 5.59 -30.80 10.81
C PRO A 463 6.39 -29.86 11.71
N GLY A 464 5.96 -29.73 12.97
CA GLY A 464 6.70 -29.04 14.02
C GLY A 464 6.86 -27.52 13.87
N ARG A 465 5.98 -26.82 13.16
CA ARG A 465 6.04 -25.34 13.03
C ARG A 465 4.68 -24.70 12.78
N PHE A 466 4.55 -23.45 13.20
CA PHE A 466 3.40 -22.62 12.84
C PHE A 466 3.56 -22.05 11.44
N VAL A 467 2.44 -21.87 10.74
CA VAL A 467 2.39 -21.15 9.47
C VAL A 467 1.53 -19.90 9.61
N LEU A 468 2.13 -18.73 9.40
CA LEU A 468 1.41 -17.46 9.29
C LEU A 468 1.35 -17.05 7.83
N ALA A 469 0.14 -16.88 7.30
CA ALA A 469 -0.11 -16.39 5.95
C ALA A 469 -0.97 -15.11 6.01
N ALA A 470 -0.34 -13.95 5.84
CA ALA A 470 -1.06 -12.69 5.66
C ALA A 470 -1.49 -12.54 4.19
N ASP A 471 -2.50 -11.72 3.93
CA ASP A 471 -2.87 -11.31 2.56
C ASP A 471 -2.37 -9.89 2.26
N ASP A 472 -1.80 -9.69 1.07
CA ASP A 472 -1.37 -8.39 0.55
C ASP A 472 -2.55 -7.54 0.05
N PHE A 473 -3.74 -8.16 -0.14
CA PHE A 473 -4.94 -7.52 -0.65
C PHE A 473 -5.29 -6.21 0.08
N ASP A 474 -5.58 -5.18 -0.70
CA ASP A 474 -6.26 -3.97 -0.24
C ASP A 474 -7.38 -3.58 -1.23
N PRO A 475 -8.64 -3.47 -0.78
CA PRO A 475 -9.77 -3.20 -1.67
C PRO A 475 -9.72 -1.82 -2.35
N ILE A 476 -8.84 -0.90 -1.93
CA ILE A 476 -8.63 0.35 -2.68
C ILE A 476 -7.86 0.12 -3.98
N ILE A 477 -7.01 -0.91 -4.03
CA ILE A 477 -6.10 -1.16 -5.15
C ILE A 477 -6.89 -1.76 -6.30
N THR A 478 -7.05 -0.95 -7.35
CA THR A 478 -7.63 -1.39 -8.62
C THR A 478 -6.59 -1.50 -9.73
N ALA A 479 -5.34 -1.15 -9.44
CA ALA A 479 -4.18 -1.18 -10.35
C ALA A 479 -3.89 -2.55 -10.96
N ASN A 480 -4.39 -3.60 -10.31
CA ASN A 480 -4.26 -4.97 -10.75
C ASN A 480 -5.47 -5.78 -10.31
N LEU A 481 -5.70 -6.90 -11.00
CA LEU A 481 -6.85 -7.78 -10.80
C LEU A 481 -6.94 -8.41 -9.39
N TYR A 482 -5.84 -8.41 -8.64
CA TYR A 482 -5.75 -9.07 -7.33
C TYR A 482 -5.69 -8.09 -6.16
N GLY A 483 -5.77 -6.78 -6.39
CA GLY A 483 -5.69 -5.77 -5.34
C GLY A 483 -4.38 -5.81 -4.53
N ALA A 484 -3.29 -6.29 -5.15
CA ALA A 484 -1.99 -6.47 -4.49
C ALA A 484 -1.17 -5.17 -4.45
N SER A 485 -0.46 -4.93 -3.35
CA SER A 485 0.45 -3.81 -3.15
C SER A 485 1.92 -4.15 -3.42
N MET A 486 2.16 -5.41 -3.84
CA MET A 486 3.50 -5.98 -4.06
C MET A 486 4.31 -6.05 -2.77
N TRP A 487 3.63 -6.37 -1.67
CA TRP A 487 4.16 -6.47 -0.30
C TRP A 487 4.80 -5.21 0.27
N TYR A 488 4.66 -4.06 -0.40
CA TYR A 488 5.26 -2.81 0.05
C TYR A 488 4.19 -1.82 0.52
N GLY A 489 3.34 -1.37 -0.40
CA GLY A 489 2.34 -0.34 -0.16
C GLY A 489 2.10 0.53 -1.40
N TYR A 490 1.53 1.71 -1.19
CA TYR A 490 1.06 2.59 -2.26
C TYR A 490 1.18 4.07 -1.89
N ASN A 491 1.03 4.94 -2.87
CA ASN A 491 1.08 6.39 -2.67
C ASN A 491 -0.04 6.85 -1.71
N SER A 492 0.25 7.79 -0.81
CA SER A 492 -0.74 8.35 0.12
C SER A 492 -1.94 8.99 -0.61
N ASN A 493 -1.73 9.44 -1.84
CA ASN A 493 -2.76 10.00 -2.72
C ASN A 493 -3.42 8.96 -3.65
N TYR A 494 -3.05 7.68 -3.57
CA TYR A 494 -3.68 6.61 -4.36
C TYR A 494 -5.17 6.50 -4.04
N GLY A 495 -5.99 6.42 -5.10
CA GLY A 495 -7.46 6.41 -4.97
C GLY A 495 -8.05 7.73 -4.45
N THR A 496 -7.27 8.82 -4.45
CA THR A 496 -7.73 10.19 -4.15
C THR A 496 -7.70 11.05 -5.42
N ARG A 497 -8.26 12.26 -5.34
CA ARG A 497 -8.25 13.23 -6.45
C ARG A 497 -6.94 14.03 -6.53
N ARG A 498 -5.87 13.63 -5.83
CA ARG A 498 -4.58 14.34 -5.79
C ARG A 498 -3.51 13.58 -6.57
N PRO A 499 -2.54 14.28 -7.19
CA PRO A 499 -1.46 13.64 -7.95
C PRO A 499 -0.49 12.87 -7.02
N PRO A 500 0.13 11.77 -7.48
CA PRO A 500 1.14 11.04 -6.73
C PRO A 500 2.36 11.89 -6.33
N THR A 501 2.72 12.89 -7.15
CA THR A 501 3.83 13.83 -6.89
C THR A 501 3.58 14.79 -5.72
N GLU A 502 2.32 14.95 -5.29
CA GLU A 502 1.95 15.67 -4.06
C GLU A 502 1.85 14.73 -2.84
N GLY A 503 2.22 13.45 -2.99
CA GLY A 503 2.13 12.42 -1.96
C GLY A 503 3.46 11.71 -1.70
N LEU A 504 3.42 10.71 -0.84
CA LEU A 504 4.54 9.81 -0.55
C LEU A 504 4.11 8.37 -0.79
N VAL A 505 5.01 7.52 -1.26
CA VAL A 505 4.80 6.07 -1.22
C VAL A 505 4.96 5.60 0.22
N VAL A 506 3.86 5.13 0.81
CA VAL A 506 3.84 4.69 2.20
C VAL A 506 3.88 3.17 2.25
N ASN A 507 4.74 2.61 3.10
CA ASN A 507 4.89 1.18 3.31
C ASN A 507 3.72 0.55 4.12
N TYR A 508 2.47 0.88 3.75
CA TYR A 508 1.26 0.45 4.44
C TYR A 508 1.25 -1.06 4.70
N THR A 509 1.61 -1.86 3.70
CA THR A 509 1.57 -3.32 3.79
C THR A 509 2.65 -3.86 4.70
N GLU A 510 3.89 -3.38 4.57
CA GLU A 510 4.96 -3.81 5.48
C GLU A 510 4.56 -3.56 6.94
N ARG A 511 3.97 -2.39 7.23
CA ARG A 511 3.50 -2.05 8.57
C ARG A 511 2.39 -2.99 9.03
N ARG A 512 1.44 -3.35 8.15
CA ARG A 512 0.38 -4.33 8.46
C ARG A 512 1.00 -5.70 8.80
N VAL A 513 1.96 -6.14 8.01
CA VAL A 513 2.68 -7.41 8.22
C VAL A 513 3.46 -7.38 9.53
N ASP A 514 4.22 -6.30 9.81
CA ASP A 514 4.93 -6.10 11.08
C ASP A 514 3.96 -6.22 12.27
N TRP A 515 2.78 -5.58 12.17
CA TRP A 515 1.75 -5.64 13.20
C TRP A 515 1.20 -7.07 13.41
N ILE A 516 0.91 -7.79 12.32
CA ILE A 516 0.38 -9.15 12.39
C ILE A 516 1.41 -10.08 13.02
N ILE A 517 2.68 -10.00 12.59
CA ILE A 517 3.76 -10.80 13.14
C ILE A 517 3.96 -10.48 14.63
N ASP A 518 4.01 -9.20 15.03
CA ASP A 518 4.09 -8.82 16.44
C ASP A 518 2.92 -9.38 17.26
N TRP A 519 1.70 -9.33 16.72
CA TRP A 519 0.55 -9.90 17.40
C TRP A 519 0.71 -11.40 17.64
N VAL A 520 1.16 -12.15 16.64
CA VAL A 520 1.41 -13.59 16.77
C VAL A 520 2.51 -13.87 17.79
N LEU A 521 3.65 -13.19 17.66
CA LEU A 521 4.83 -13.45 18.48
C LEU A 521 4.66 -13.05 19.94
N ASN A 522 4.01 -11.91 20.20
CA ASN A 522 4.12 -11.24 21.50
C ASN A 522 2.79 -11.04 22.22
N ARG A 523 1.66 -11.09 21.52
CA ARG A 523 0.35 -10.65 22.07
C ARG A 523 -0.66 -11.77 22.13
N SER A 524 -0.62 -12.69 21.17
CA SER A 524 -1.44 -13.89 21.18
C SER A 524 -1.09 -14.75 22.40
N GLN A 525 -2.10 -15.13 23.19
CA GLN A 525 -1.88 -15.96 24.38
C GLN A 525 -1.84 -17.46 24.06
N GLY A 526 -2.18 -17.85 22.83
CA GLY A 526 -2.32 -19.24 22.40
C GLY A 526 -1.17 -19.79 21.56
N PHE A 527 -0.38 -18.92 20.88
CA PHE A 527 0.68 -19.36 19.97
C PHE A 527 2.04 -19.16 20.61
N LYS A 528 2.71 -20.26 20.96
CA LYS A 528 4.04 -20.22 21.58
C LYS A 528 5.14 -20.35 20.53
N ILE A 529 5.69 -19.20 20.13
CA ILE A 529 6.70 -19.13 19.06
C ILE A 529 8.12 -19.04 19.63
N ASP A 530 9.05 -19.82 19.06
CA ASP A 530 10.48 -19.64 19.27
C ASP A 530 10.98 -18.41 18.49
N LEU A 531 11.25 -17.32 19.21
CA LEU A 531 11.68 -16.05 18.61
C LEU A 531 13.05 -16.10 17.92
N ASN A 532 13.83 -17.18 18.08
CA ASN A 532 15.06 -17.38 17.32
C ASN A 532 14.84 -18.16 16.02
N ARG A 533 13.62 -18.66 15.79
CA ARG A 533 13.23 -19.50 14.66
C ARG A 533 11.98 -18.96 13.97
N VAL A 534 12.13 -17.76 13.42
CA VAL A 534 11.14 -17.16 12.51
C VAL A 534 11.75 -17.16 11.11
N TYR A 535 11.01 -17.73 10.16
CA TYR A 535 11.46 -17.99 8.79
C TYR A 535 10.55 -17.33 7.77
N MET A 536 11.07 -17.13 6.56
CA MET A 536 10.29 -16.62 5.43
C MET A 536 10.19 -17.70 4.35
N LYS A 537 9.02 -17.83 3.71
CA LYS A 537 8.86 -18.62 2.49
C LYS A 537 7.97 -17.88 1.50
N GLY A 538 8.19 -18.08 0.20
CA GLY A 538 7.39 -17.48 -0.87
C GLY A 538 8.18 -17.23 -2.15
N GLY A 539 7.50 -17.16 -3.29
CA GLY A 539 8.14 -16.92 -4.58
C GLY A 539 7.44 -15.86 -5.42
N SER A 540 8.02 -15.52 -6.57
CA SER A 540 7.53 -14.43 -7.43
C SER A 540 7.32 -13.14 -6.61
N MET A 541 6.08 -12.63 -6.49
CA MET A 541 5.71 -11.53 -5.60
C MET A 541 6.09 -11.79 -4.13
N GLY A 542 5.94 -13.01 -3.61
CA GLY A 542 6.40 -13.36 -2.27
C GLY A 542 7.92 -13.31 -2.10
N GLY A 543 8.66 -13.56 -3.18
CA GLY A 543 10.11 -13.37 -3.22
C GLY A 543 10.51 -11.88 -3.16
N VAL A 544 9.71 -11.00 -3.78
CA VAL A 544 9.85 -9.54 -3.62
C VAL A 544 9.74 -9.15 -2.15
N ALA A 545 8.78 -9.69 -1.42
CA ALA A 545 8.64 -9.42 0.02
C ALA A 545 9.91 -9.77 0.79
N GLN A 546 10.55 -10.90 0.49
CA GLN A 546 11.75 -11.31 1.22
C GLN A 546 12.94 -10.37 0.96
N TRP A 547 13.12 -9.92 -0.29
CA TRP A 547 14.23 -9.03 -0.67
C TRP A 547 13.94 -7.53 -0.47
N ALA A 548 12.68 -7.11 -0.43
CA ALA A 548 12.27 -5.72 -0.21
C ALA A 548 11.90 -5.45 1.25
N TYR A 549 11.31 -6.42 1.95
CA TYR A 549 10.90 -6.31 3.35
C TYR A 549 11.81 -7.13 4.27
N GLY A 550 12.04 -8.42 3.98
CA GLY A 550 12.73 -9.36 4.87
C GLY A 550 14.15 -8.97 5.27
N ILE A 551 14.99 -8.60 4.30
CA ILE A 551 16.39 -8.18 4.57
C ILE A 551 16.50 -6.91 5.44
N ARG A 552 15.42 -6.12 5.52
CA ARG A 552 15.34 -4.90 6.35
C ARG A 552 14.86 -5.20 7.78
N ARG A 553 14.48 -6.45 8.06
CA ARG A 553 14.10 -6.93 9.40
C ARG A 553 15.06 -8.06 9.84
N PRO A 554 16.39 -7.80 9.84
CA PRO A 554 17.40 -8.82 10.14
C PRO A 554 17.28 -9.37 11.57
N THR A 555 16.68 -8.62 12.49
CA THR A 555 16.42 -9.03 13.87
C THR A 555 15.15 -9.85 14.02
N LEU A 556 14.35 -10.01 12.98
CA LEU A 556 13.12 -10.81 12.99
C LEU A 556 13.37 -12.20 12.44
N PHE A 557 13.98 -12.30 11.25
CA PHE A 557 14.10 -13.56 10.53
C PHE A 557 15.47 -14.23 10.68
N ALA A 558 15.46 -15.55 10.93
CA ALA A 558 16.68 -16.36 10.95
C ALA A 558 17.17 -16.67 9.53
N ALA A 559 16.25 -17.12 8.67
CA ALA A 559 16.51 -17.52 7.29
C ALA A 559 15.23 -17.43 6.43
N GLY A 560 15.37 -17.50 5.11
CA GLY A 560 14.25 -17.51 4.17
C GLY A 560 14.52 -18.34 2.91
N GLU A 561 13.45 -18.90 2.35
CA GLU A 561 13.45 -19.65 1.09
C GLU A 561 12.60 -18.90 0.06
N ASN A 562 13.17 -18.64 -1.12
CA ASN A 562 12.45 -17.96 -2.20
C ASN A 562 12.69 -18.57 -3.58
N THR A 563 11.61 -18.61 -4.36
CA THR A 563 11.56 -19.20 -5.69
C THR A 563 11.21 -18.12 -6.71
N VAL A 564 11.99 -18.04 -7.80
CA VAL A 564 11.83 -17.06 -8.89
C VAL A 564 11.51 -15.61 -8.40
N PRO A 565 12.31 -15.05 -7.47
CA PRO A 565 11.98 -13.78 -6.80
C PRO A 565 12.24 -12.55 -7.68
N GLY A 566 11.45 -11.50 -7.52
CA GLY A 566 11.86 -10.16 -7.95
C GLY A 566 12.81 -9.52 -6.92
N VAL A 567 13.97 -9.03 -7.37
CA VAL A 567 15.00 -8.39 -6.51
C VAL A 567 15.17 -6.90 -6.80
N ASN A 568 14.57 -6.43 -7.90
CA ASN A 568 14.52 -5.02 -8.26
C ASN A 568 13.21 -4.71 -9.01
N LEU A 569 12.26 -4.07 -8.34
CA LEU A 569 10.95 -3.78 -8.95
C LEU A 569 11.01 -2.68 -10.03
N ASN A 570 12.15 -2.00 -10.18
CA ASN A 570 12.37 -1.13 -11.34
C ASN A 570 12.57 -1.92 -12.65
N PHE A 571 12.93 -3.21 -12.57
CA PHE A 571 13.08 -4.10 -13.73
C PHE A 571 11.78 -4.85 -14.01
N ASP A 572 10.67 -4.10 -14.08
CA ASP A 572 9.37 -4.65 -14.43
C ASP A 572 8.99 -4.17 -15.84
N PRO A 573 9.07 -5.03 -16.87
CA PRO A 573 8.78 -4.64 -18.25
C PRO A 573 7.31 -4.21 -18.43
N ASN A 574 6.45 -4.62 -17.50
CA ASN A 574 5.03 -4.30 -17.49
C ASN A 574 4.67 -3.17 -16.53
N ASN A 575 5.65 -2.51 -15.89
CA ASN A 575 5.43 -1.36 -15.01
C ASN A 575 4.28 -1.55 -13.97
N ARG A 576 4.02 -2.77 -13.50
CA ARG A 576 2.81 -3.16 -12.73
C ARG A 576 2.69 -2.44 -11.40
N HIS A 577 3.80 -1.92 -10.90
CA HIS A 577 3.92 -1.27 -9.61
C HIS A 577 3.77 0.26 -9.70
N PHE A 578 4.05 0.84 -10.86
CA PHE A 578 4.03 2.30 -11.03
C PHE A 578 2.63 2.90 -10.86
N PRO A 579 1.51 2.26 -11.26
CA PRO A 579 0.18 2.76 -10.91
C PRO A 579 -0.06 2.88 -9.40
N LEU A 580 0.61 2.08 -8.56
CA LEU A 580 0.49 2.16 -7.11
C LEU A 580 1.22 3.37 -6.52
N TRP A 581 2.36 3.74 -7.13
CA TRP A 581 3.32 4.69 -6.56
C TRP A 581 3.32 6.04 -7.25
N GLY A 582 2.96 6.04 -8.53
CA GLY A 582 3.24 7.04 -9.55
C GLY A 582 4.45 6.63 -10.41
N TYR A 583 4.43 7.03 -11.68
CA TYR A 583 5.48 6.79 -12.68
C TYR A 583 6.67 7.74 -12.54
N GLU A 584 6.50 8.88 -11.86
CA GLU A 584 7.57 9.86 -11.72
C GLU A 584 8.70 9.30 -10.82
N PRO A 585 9.96 9.25 -11.31
CA PRO A 585 11.06 8.63 -10.57
C PRO A 585 11.49 9.43 -9.33
N THR A 586 10.96 10.64 -9.16
CA THR A 586 11.25 11.57 -8.06
C THR A 586 10.36 11.37 -6.84
N ILE A 587 9.42 10.43 -6.89
CA ILE A 587 8.49 10.20 -5.77
C ILE A 587 9.23 9.61 -4.58
N MET A 588 9.08 10.29 -3.44
CA MET A 588 9.67 9.90 -2.17
C MET A 588 8.83 8.86 -1.45
N THR A 589 9.50 8.04 -0.66
CA THR A 589 8.89 7.12 0.30
C THR A 589 8.77 7.76 1.67
N ASN A 590 7.95 7.17 2.55
CA ASN A 590 7.94 7.55 3.97
C ASN A 590 9.23 7.17 4.73
N ASP A 591 10.14 6.42 4.10
CA ASP A 591 11.47 6.11 4.62
C ASP A 591 12.52 7.21 4.29
N GLY A 592 12.13 8.25 3.56
CA GLY A 592 13.00 9.38 3.23
C GLY A 592 13.95 9.13 2.05
N VAL A 593 13.70 8.08 1.26
CA VAL A 593 14.44 7.77 0.01
C VAL A 593 13.49 7.72 -1.18
N LEU A 594 14.03 7.77 -2.40
CA LEU A 594 13.23 7.59 -3.62
C LEU A 594 12.63 6.18 -3.68
N VAL A 595 11.41 6.04 -4.20
CA VAL A 595 10.77 4.71 -4.34
C VAL A 595 11.61 3.77 -5.22
N THR A 596 12.25 4.31 -6.26
CA THR A 596 13.14 3.57 -7.16
C THR A 596 14.38 3.02 -6.44
N GLU A 597 14.91 3.74 -5.45
CA GLU A 597 16.01 3.26 -4.62
C GLU A 597 15.52 2.22 -3.61
N ARG A 598 14.33 2.43 -3.02
CA ARG A 598 13.76 1.58 -1.97
C ARG A 598 13.47 0.15 -2.42
N VAL A 599 13.12 -0.03 -3.69
CA VAL A 599 12.70 -1.33 -4.26
C VAL A 599 13.82 -2.09 -4.96
N ASN A 600 15.08 -1.63 -4.82
CA ASN A 600 16.27 -2.26 -5.37
C ASN A 600 17.08 -2.94 -4.26
N ALA A 601 16.94 -4.27 -4.12
CA ALA A 601 17.60 -5.03 -3.06
C ALA A 601 19.13 -5.03 -3.18
N GLY A 602 19.67 -5.05 -4.41
CA GLY A 602 21.11 -4.99 -4.65
C GLY A 602 21.72 -3.63 -4.28
N ALA A 603 21.00 -2.53 -4.53
CA ALA A 603 21.42 -1.21 -4.07
C ALA A 603 21.42 -1.12 -2.54
N TYR A 604 20.37 -1.63 -1.89
CA TYR A 604 20.29 -1.68 -0.43
C TYR A 604 21.43 -2.51 0.18
N ALA A 605 21.72 -3.70 -0.37
CA ALA A 605 22.85 -4.54 0.05
C ALA A 605 24.19 -3.78 0.03
N ARG A 606 24.47 -3.02 -1.04
CA ARG A 606 25.70 -2.22 -1.15
C ARG A 606 25.75 -1.03 -0.19
N ALA A 607 24.61 -0.40 0.06
CA ALA A 607 24.51 0.74 0.97
C ALA A 607 24.62 0.32 2.45
N HIS A 608 24.31 -0.93 2.76
CA HIS A 608 24.23 -1.46 4.13
C HIS A 608 25.10 -2.70 4.37
N PRO A 609 26.42 -2.66 4.10
CA PRO A 609 27.32 -3.79 4.37
C PRO A 609 27.34 -4.19 5.85
N GLU A 610 27.06 -3.27 6.77
CA GLU A 610 27.04 -3.47 8.22
C GLU A 610 25.88 -4.33 8.73
N ILE A 611 24.82 -4.53 7.94
CA ILE A 611 23.61 -5.23 8.40
C ILE A 611 23.69 -6.73 8.15
N ASP A 612 23.53 -7.57 9.16
CA ASP A 612 23.52 -9.02 9.00
C ASP A 612 22.19 -9.55 8.43
N PHE A 613 22.13 -9.78 7.13
CA PHE A 613 20.92 -10.29 6.48
C PHE A 613 20.52 -11.68 7.01
N PRO A 614 19.22 -12.05 6.94
CA PRO A 614 18.79 -13.44 7.06
C PRO A 614 19.52 -14.34 6.05
N LEU A 615 19.72 -15.61 6.40
CA LEU A 615 20.27 -16.58 5.45
C LEU A 615 19.24 -16.88 4.37
N MET A 616 19.60 -16.72 3.09
CA MET A 616 18.66 -16.85 1.98
C MET A 616 18.99 -18.08 1.13
N LEU A 617 18.03 -19.00 0.99
CA LEU A 617 18.02 -20.01 -0.06
C LEU A 617 17.15 -19.47 -1.20
N MET A 618 17.76 -19.22 -2.34
CA MET A 618 17.10 -18.62 -3.50
C MET A 618 17.31 -19.50 -4.72
N PHE A 619 16.31 -19.59 -5.60
CA PHE A 619 16.58 -19.91 -7.00
C PHE A 619 15.83 -18.99 -7.95
N ALA A 620 16.42 -18.70 -9.10
CA ALA A 620 15.82 -17.96 -10.21
C ALA A 620 15.92 -18.74 -11.52
N ARG A 621 15.13 -18.35 -12.53
CA ARG A 621 15.17 -18.96 -13.86
C ARG A 621 15.62 -17.96 -14.91
N LYS A 622 16.46 -18.40 -15.85
CA LYS A 622 16.99 -17.50 -16.89
C LYS A 622 15.96 -17.11 -17.94
N GLY A 623 15.01 -17.97 -18.27
CA GLY A 623 13.97 -17.74 -19.29
C GLY A 623 12.69 -17.11 -18.76
N ASP A 624 12.71 -16.57 -17.54
CA ASP A 624 11.56 -15.96 -16.89
C ASP A 624 11.17 -14.62 -17.54
N ASP A 625 9.95 -14.53 -18.06
CA ASP A 625 9.39 -13.36 -18.73
C ASP A 625 8.62 -12.43 -17.78
N ALA A 626 8.16 -12.95 -16.64
CA ALA A 626 7.47 -12.19 -15.60
C ALA A 626 8.45 -11.49 -14.66
N ILE A 627 9.60 -12.11 -14.38
CA ILE A 627 10.68 -11.63 -13.53
C ILE A 627 12.00 -11.73 -14.32
N PRO A 628 12.35 -10.71 -15.11
CA PRO A 628 13.42 -10.83 -16.09
C PRO A 628 14.78 -11.15 -15.48
N TRP A 629 15.53 -12.05 -16.12
CA TRP A 629 16.89 -12.43 -15.72
C TRP A 629 17.87 -11.26 -15.61
N GLY A 630 17.65 -10.19 -16.39
CA GLY A 630 18.53 -9.02 -16.44
C GLY A 630 18.82 -8.36 -15.08
N GLN A 631 17.93 -8.53 -14.08
CA GLN A 631 18.16 -8.00 -12.73
C GLN A 631 19.12 -8.86 -11.89
N MET A 632 19.32 -10.15 -12.22
CA MET A 632 20.00 -11.11 -11.37
C MET A 632 21.53 -10.94 -11.34
N PRO A 633 22.26 -10.83 -12.47
CA PRO A 633 23.72 -10.62 -12.42
C PRO A 633 24.18 -9.40 -11.61
N PRO A 634 23.62 -8.18 -11.80
CA PRO A 634 24.04 -7.02 -11.00
C PRO A 634 23.63 -7.16 -9.52
N PHE A 635 22.56 -7.90 -9.21
CA PHE A 635 22.16 -8.22 -7.85
C PHE A 635 23.13 -9.19 -7.17
N PHE A 636 23.51 -10.29 -7.83
CA PHE A 636 24.50 -11.23 -7.29
C PHE A 636 25.86 -10.57 -7.07
N ALA A 637 26.32 -9.76 -8.03
CA ALA A 637 27.54 -8.98 -7.89
C ALA A 637 27.47 -8.00 -6.71
N ALA A 638 26.30 -7.40 -6.46
CA ALA A 638 26.09 -6.53 -5.31
C ALA A 638 26.20 -7.30 -3.99
N LEU A 639 25.57 -8.47 -3.87
CA LEU A 639 25.65 -9.30 -2.66
C LEU A 639 27.06 -9.83 -2.39
N ASP A 640 27.78 -10.28 -3.43
CA ASP A 640 29.16 -10.77 -3.30
C ASP A 640 30.10 -9.64 -2.84
N ALA A 641 30.01 -8.46 -3.48
CA ALA A 641 30.84 -7.30 -3.15
C ALA A 641 30.56 -6.73 -1.75
N SER A 642 29.31 -6.80 -1.30
CA SER A 642 28.90 -6.36 0.05
C SER A 642 29.03 -7.43 1.13
N ARG A 643 29.49 -8.65 0.76
CA ARG A 643 29.74 -9.78 1.67
C ARG A 643 28.47 -10.24 2.41
N HIS A 644 27.33 -10.19 1.71
CA HIS A 644 26.02 -10.60 2.23
C HIS A 644 25.60 -12.02 1.83
N ILE A 645 26.40 -12.74 1.04
CA ILE A 645 26.05 -14.10 0.62
C ILE A 645 26.36 -15.11 1.74
N GLY A 646 25.50 -15.19 2.75
CA GLY A 646 25.52 -16.25 3.76
C GLY A 646 24.83 -17.54 3.30
N GLY A 647 23.86 -17.43 2.38
CA GLY A 647 23.06 -18.55 1.89
C GLY A 647 23.49 -19.06 0.52
N ILE A 648 22.55 -19.70 -0.20
CA ILE A 648 22.78 -20.30 -1.51
C ILE A 648 21.85 -19.66 -2.53
N LEU A 649 22.41 -19.14 -3.62
CA LEU A 649 21.66 -18.47 -4.68
C LEU A 649 21.81 -19.26 -5.97
N TYR A 650 20.78 -19.99 -6.37
CA TYR A 650 20.76 -20.84 -7.57
C TYR A 650 20.18 -20.13 -8.79
N TRP A 651 20.56 -20.59 -9.97
CA TRP A 651 19.77 -20.41 -11.18
C TRP A 651 19.73 -21.64 -12.06
N THR A 652 18.61 -21.80 -12.77
CA THR A 652 18.32 -22.92 -13.67
C THR A 652 17.68 -22.43 -14.98
N GLN A 653 17.46 -23.35 -15.93
CA GLN A 653 16.69 -23.07 -17.14
C GLN A 653 15.19 -23.26 -16.90
N GLY A 654 14.38 -22.44 -17.56
CA GLY A 654 12.92 -22.49 -17.48
C GLY A 654 12.27 -21.13 -17.66
N ASP A 655 10.95 -21.13 -17.79
CA ASP A 655 10.10 -19.94 -17.72
C ASP A 655 9.61 -19.69 -16.27
N HIS A 656 8.76 -18.68 -16.06
CA HIS A 656 8.30 -18.31 -14.71
C HIS A 656 7.62 -19.46 -13.95
N VAL A 657 6.97 -20.39 -14.66
CA VAL A 657 6.15 -21.46 -14.08
C VAL A 657 6.81 -22.82 -14.27
N SER A 658 7.26 -23.14 -15.48
CA SER A 658 7.78 -24.46 -15.88
C SER A 658 9.29 -24.45 -16.13
N GLY A 659 9.96 -25.52 -15.73
CA GLY A 659 11.40 -25.67 -15.95
C GLY A 659 12.08 -26.50 -14.88
N GLU A 660 13.39 -26.40 -14.85
CA GLU A 660 14.25 -27.13 -13.94
C GLU A 660 14.14 -26.58 -12.51
N HIS A 661 14.10 -27.48 -11.52
CA HIS A 661 14.19 -27.13 -10.11
C HIS A 661 15.53 -27.56 -9.50
N PRO A 662 16.12 -26.78 -8.57
CA PRO A 662 17.41 -27.09 -7.95
C PRO A 662 17.58 -28.53 -7.43
N PRO A 663 16.63 -29.12 -6.66
CA PRO A 663 16.81 -30.49 -6.15
C PRO A 663 16.86 -31.56 -7.24
N GLU A 664 16.35 -31.28 -8.45
CA GLU A 664 16.33 -32.23 -9.56
C GLU A 664 17.64 -32.21 -10.37
N VAL A 665 18.30 -31.05 -10.43
CA VAL A 665 19.43 -30.82 -11.34
C VAL A 665 20.78 -30.70 -10.64
N PHE A 666 20.79 -30.49 -9.33
CA PHE A 666 22.00 -30.36 -8.54
C PHE A 666 22.15 -31.51 -7.56
N ALA A 667 23.24 -32.28 -7.72
CA ALA A 667 23.57 -33.43 -6.89
C ALA A 667 23.95 -33.07 -5.43
N GLU A 668 23.91 -31.78 -5.06
CA GLU A 668 24.02 -31.36 -3.66
C GLU A 668 22.79 -31.74 -2.83
N TRP A 669 21.66 -32.00 -3.47
CA TRP A 669 20.40 -32.34 -2.82
C TRP A 669 20.02 -33.79 -3.12
N SER A 670 19.62 -34.52 -2.08
CA SER A 670 19.15 -35.90 -2.20
C SER A 670 17.63 -36.00 -2.38
N SER A 671 16.91 -34.93 -2.04
CA SER A 671 15.46 -34.82 -2.16
C SER A 671 15.01 -33.36 -2.18
N GLU A 672 13.76 -33.12 -2.58
CA GLU A 672 13.10 -31.81 -2.44
C GLU A 672 12.89 -31.43 -0.98
N GLU A 673 12.52 -32.39 -0.12
CA GLU A 673 12.37 -32.18 1.33
C GLU A 673 13.66 -31.67 1.97
N GLU A 674 14.82 -32.24 1.64
CA GLU A 674 16.12 -31.76 2.13
C GLU A 674 16.39 -30.30 1.71
N TYR A 675 16.03 -29.94 0.47
CA TYR A 675 16.19 -28.58 -0.04
C TYR A 675 15.30 -27.60 0.71
N GLU A 676 14.01 -27.91 0.84
CA GLU A 676 13.03 -27.06 1.51
C GLU A 676 13.29 -26.94 3.01
N ASP A 677 13.76 -28.01 3.66
CA ASP A 677 14.05 -27.99 5.09
C ASP A 677 15.38 -27.32 5.45
N TRP A 678 16.23 -27.04 4.47
CA TRP A 678 17.58 -26.55 4.69
C TRP A 678 17.63 -25.27 5.54
N ILE A 679 16.66 -24.37 5.38
CA ILE A 679 16.65 -23.08 6.10
C ILE A 679 16.39 -23.22 7.60
N TYR A 680 15.76 -24.32 8.04
CA TYR A 680 15.27 -24.45 9.43
C TYR A 680 16.33 -24.89 10.42
N GLN A 681 17.51 -25.30 9.94
CA GLN A 681 18.65 -25.59 10.80
C GLN A 681 19.29 -24.30 11.39
N PHE A 682 18.95 -23.13 10.85
CA PHE A 682 19.53 -21.86 11.26
C PHE A 682 18.68 -21.16 12.32
N VAL A 683 19.36 -20.56 13.29
CA VAL A 683 18.74 -19.81 14.40
C VAL A 683 19.31 -18.40 14.49
N ARG A 684 18.50 -17.46 14.95
CA ARG A 684 18.85 -16.03 15.01
C ARG A 684 19.92 -15.71 16.05
N ASN A 685 20.08 -16.52 17.08
CA ASN A 685 21.09 -16.35 18.13
C ASN A 685 22.40 -17.13 17.85
N GLN A 686 22.73 -17.36 16.57
CA GLN A 686 23.99 -17.93 16.13
C GLN A 686 24.59 -17.11 14.99
N SER A 687 25.92 -16.97 15.00
CA SER A 687 26.68 -16.41 13.87
C SER A 687 26.66 -17.35 12.67
N TYR A 688 26.89 -16.84 11.46
CA TYR A 688 27.05 -17.64 10.26
C TYR A 688 28.20 -17.12 9.38
N PRO A 689 28.78 -17.94 8.49
CA PRO A 689 29.80 -17.50 7.55
C PRO A 689 29.13 -16.92 6.28
N ALA A 690 29.41 -15.68 5.94
CA ALA A 690 29.18 -15.18 4.58
C ALA A 690 30.39 -15.49 3.70
N PHE A 691 30.15 -16.18 2.59
CA PHE A 691 31.18 -16.51 1.63
C PHE A 691 31.11 -15.56 0.44
N SER A 692 32.20 -14.85 0.18
CA SER A 692 32.35 -14.02 -1.02
C SER A 692 33.52 -14.50 -1.86
N ARG A 693 33.51 -14.21 -3.16
CA ARG A 693 34.56 -14.62 -4.12
C ARG A 693 34.85 -16.13 -4.07
N PHE A 694 33.81 -16.94 -3.88
CA PHE A 694 33.96 -18.40 -3.85
C PHE A 694 34.35 -18.93 -5.23
N SER A 695 35.41 -19.74 -5.29
CA SER A 695 36.08 -20.13 -6.54
C SER A 695 35.26 -21.07 -7.43
N LEU A 696 34.12 -21.57 -6.95
CA LEU A 696 33.19 -22.40 -7.71
C LEU A 696 31.82 -21.73 -7.90
N ASN A 697 31.73 -20.41 -7.71
CA ASN A 697 30.56 -19.65 -8.15
C ASN A 697 30.42 -19.79 -9.68
N GLY A 698 29.19 -20.00 -10.15
CA GLY A 698 28.90 -20.03 -11.58
C GLY A 698 29.00 -18.65 -12.22
N ASP A 699 29.03 -18.61 -13.55
CA ASP A 699 28.95 -17.37 -14.33
C ASP A 699 27.47 -17.04 -14.65
N PRO A 700 26.85 -16.00 -14.05
CA PRO A 700 25.47 -15.63 -14.35
C PRO A 700 25.31 -14.90 -15.70
N GLY A 701 26.40 -14.57 -16.38
CA GLY A 701 26.42 -13.81 -17.63
C GLY A 701 26.06 -12.33 -17.45
N ASN A 702 25.72 -11.67 -18.56
CA ASN A 702 25.46 -10.23 -18.61
C ASN A 702 23.99 -9.82 -18.42
N GLY A 703 23.10 -10.77 -18.16
CA GLY A 703 21.65 -10.54 -18.02
C GLY A 703 20.83 -10.95 -19.23
N ASN A 704 21.46 -11.31 -20.35
CA ASN A 704 20.82 -12.08 -21.40
C ASN A 704 20.63 -13.54 -20.94
N PRO A 705 19.42 -14.12 -21.04
CA PRO A 705 19.17 -15.51 -20.66
C PRO A 705 20.11 -16.56 -21.27
N THR A 706 20.68 -16.29 -22.45
CA THR A 706 21.56 -17.22 -23.18
C THR A 706 23.06 -17.04 -22.90
N ASP A 707 23.45 -16.02 -22.12
CA ASP A 707 24.85 -15.72 -21.80
C ASP A 707 25.24 -16.22 -20.41
N GLY A 708 26.48 -16.71 -20.22
CA GLY A 708 26.93 -17.36 -18.99
C GLY A 708 26.44 -18.81 -18.84
N ASP A 709 26.63 -19.41 -17.66
CA ASP A 709 26.26 -20.80 -17.38
C ASP A 709 24.74 -21.01 -17.50
N ALA A 710 24.35 -22.14 -18.10
CA ALA A 710 22.94 -22.52 -18.21
C ALA A 710 22.32 -22.83 -16.84
N ARG A 711 23.10 -23.42 -15.93
CA ARG A 711 22.73 -23.71 -14.54
C ARG A 711 23.91 -23.37 -13.66
N GLY A 712 23.66 -22.73 -12.53
CA GLY A 712 24.74 -22.36 -11.64
C GLY A 712 24.22 -21.84 -10.31
N GLY A 713 25.14 -21.27 -9.55
CA GLY A 713 24.78 -20.63 -8.30
C GLY A 713 25.97 -20.01 -7.61
N PHE A 714 25.68 -19.15 -6.65
CA PHE A 714 26.63 -18.65 -5.66
C PHE A 714 26.56 -19.53 -4.42
N ASN A 715 27.72 -19.90 -3.87
CA ASN A 715 27.86 -20.66 -2.62
C ASN A 715 27.14 -22.03 -2.59
N ARG A 716 27.06 -22.70 -3.74
CA ARG A 716 26.42 -24.03 -3.86
C ARG A 716 27.00 -25.10 -2.92
N PHE A 717 28.31 -25.11 -2.76
CA PHE A 717 29.05 -26.19 -2.10
C PHE A 717 29.55 -25.96 -0.68
N PRO A 718 29.92 -24.75 -0.21
CA PRO A 718 30.36 -24.59 1.17
C PRO A 718 29.22 -24.88 2.15
N ARG A 719 29.56 -25.53 3.26
CA ARG A 719 28.67 -25.88 4.37
C ARG A 719 29.40 -25.68 5.70
N TRP A 720 28.65 -25.65 6.79
CA TRP A 720 29.21 -25.53 8.14
C TRP A 720 28.42 -26.32 9.17
N GLU A 721 29.07 -26.66 10.27
CA GLU A 721 28.45 -27.37 11.37
C GLU A 721 28.00 -26.37 12.45
N THR A 722 26.70 -26.09 12.51
CA THR A 722 26.10 -25.13 13.46
C THR A 722 26.39 -25.47 14.92
N ALA A 723 26.48 -26.76 15.26
CA ALA A 723 26.78 -27.25 16.61
C ALA A 723 28.22 -26.93 17.08
N THR A 724 29.13 -26.58 16.19
CA THR A 724 30.55 -26.36 16.51
C THR A 724 30.95 -24.89 16.64
N ILE A 725 29.99 -23.98 16.47
CA ILE A 725 30.24 -22.54 16.50
C ILE A 725 30.71 -22.15 17.89
N VAL A 726 31.84 -21.46 17.95
CA VAL A 726 32.31 -20.76 19.15
C VAL A 726 32.22 -19.28 18.84
N ASP A 727 31.49 -18.54 19.66
CA ASP A 727 31.36 -17.09 19.57
C ASP A 727 31.51 -16.52 20.98
N MET A 728 32.70 -16.01 21.27
CA MET A 728 33.14 -15.54 22.58
C MET A 728 33.76 -14.16 22.44
N PRO A 729 33.86 -13.36 23.51
CA PRO A 729 34.35 -11.97 23.44
C PRO A 729 35.70 -11.78 22.74
N ASP A 730 36.58 -12.79 22.82
CA ASP A 730 37.96 -12.79 22.35
C ASP A 730 38.23 -13.78 21.21
N ARG A 731 37.28 -14.67 20.87
CA ARG A 731 37.48 -15.70 19.85
C ARG A 731 36.21 -16.10 19.12
N TRP A 732 36.37 -16.43 17.84
CA TRP A 732 35.35 -17.04 17.02
C TRP A 732 35.91 -18.26 16.30
N GLU A 733 35.14 -19.34 16.26
CA GLU A 733 35.55 -20.56 15.58
C GLU A 733 34.38 -21.24 14.89
N MET A 734 34.65 -21.86 13.74
CA MET A 734 33.63 -22.57 12.97
C MET A 734 34.22 -23.72 12.16
N THR A 735 33.54 -24.86 12.15
CA THR A 735 33.87 -25.97 11.25
C THR A 735 33.14 -25.80 9.93
N LEU A 736 33.90 -25.76 8.85
CA LEU A 736 33.44 -25.55 7.48
C LEU A 736 33.88 -26.73 6.61
N TYR A 737 33.12 -27.07 5.59
CA TYR A 737 33.50 -28.13 4.65
C TYR A 737 32.93 -27.87 3.25
N LEU A 738 33.53 -28.50 2.24
CA LEU A 738 32.94 -28.58 0.91
C LEU A 738 32.01 -29.78 0.83
N HIS A 739 30.80 -29.56 0.33
CA HIS A 739 29.85 -30.62 0.03
C HIS A 739 30.50 -31.71 -0.85
N SER A 740 30.13 -32.97 -0.62
CA SER A 740 30.71 -34.14 -1.32
C SER A 740 30.52 -34.07 -2.84
N ALA A 741 29.44 -33.43 -3.29
CA ALA A 741 29.12 -33.19 -4.69
C ALA A 741 29.99 -32.10 -5.37
N ALA A 742 30.82 -31.36 -4.63
CA ALA A 742 31.74 -30.40 -5.24
C ALA A 742 32.66 -31.10 -6.26
N PRO A 743 32.91 -30.52 -7.45
CA PRO A 743 33.70 -31.16 -8.51
C PRO A 743 35.19 -31.29 -8.17
N VAL A 744 35.65 -30.60 -7.12
CA VAL A 744 37.05 -30.54 -6.67
C VAL A 744 37.14 -30.92 -5.19
N SER A 745 38.30 -31.43 -4.76
CA SER A 745 38.55 -31.80 -3.36
C SER A 745 38.80 -30.57 -2.46
N THR A 746 39.26 -29.47 -3.04
CA THR A 746 39.49 -28.18 -2.37
C THR A 746 39.04 -27.01 -3.24
N ALA A 747 38.61 -25.92 -2.61
CA ALA A 747 38.17 -24.68 -3.22
C ALA A 747 38.49 -23.51 -2.28
N THR A 748 38.35 -22.26 -2.73
CA THR A 748 38.66 -21.09 -1.92
C THR A 748 37.49 -20.11 -1.84
N ALA A 749 37.30 -19.48 -0.69
CA ALA A 749 36.38 -18.35 -0.50
C ALA A 749 36.98 -17.35 0.46
N ASP A 750 36.53 -16.10 0.39
CA ASP A 750 36.63 -15.24 1.56
C ASP A 750 35.53 -15.58 2.55
N ILE A 751 35.83 -15.44 3.83
CA ILE A 751 34.89 -15.77 4.91
C ILE A 751 34.71 -14.56 5.80
N THR A 752 33.48 -14.09 5.90
CA THR A 752 33.09 -13.00 6.80
C THR A 752 32.10 -13.54 7.83
N PRO A 753 32.48 -13.69 9.11
CA PRO A 753 31.52 -14.01 10.16
C PRO A 753 30.47 -12.90 10.26
N ARG A 754 29.20 -13.30 10.21
CA ARG A 754 28.02 -12.44 10.32
C ARG A 754 27.20 -12.85 11.53
N ARG A 755 26.39 -11.94 12.05
CA ARG A 755 25.51 -12.15 13.21
C ARG A 755 26.28 -12.64 14.43
N LEU A 756 27.46 -12.07 14.65
CA LEU A 756 28.29 -12.34 15.82
C LEU A 756 27.52 -11.94 17.09
N GLN A 757 27.51 -12.81 18.08
CA GLN A 757 26.75 -12.67 19.32
C GLN A 757 27.59 -12.09 20.45
N ALA A 758 28.88 -12.46 20.52
CA ALA A 758 29.75 -12.09 21.63
C ALA A 758 31.10 -11.52 21.19
N LEU A 759 31.67 -11.97 20.07
CA LEU A 759 32.95 -11.47 19.59
C LEU A 759 32.88 -9.96 19.37
N ASN A 760 33.73 -9.20 20.07
CA ASN A 760 33.84 -7.78 19.83
C ASN A 760 34.48 -7.54 18.47
N HIS A 761 33.85 -6.75 17.59
CA HIS A 761 34.25 -6.53 16.18
C HIS A 761 34.19 -5.07 15.72
N THR A 762 34.57 -4.13 16.58
CA THR A 762 34.60 -2.70 16.20
C THR A 762 35.62 -2.40 15.09
N PRO A 763 35.38 -1.38 14.24
CA PRO A 763 36.32 -0.97 13.19
C PRO A 763 37.75 -0.80 13.72
N GLY A 764 38.73 -1.30 12.96
CA GLY A 764 40.16 -1.21 13.29
C GLY A 764 40.67 -2.29 14.27
N THR A 765 39.79 -3.11 14.87
CA THR A 765 40.22 -4.21 15.75
C THR A 765 41.02 -5.25 14.97
N ARG A 766 42.11 -5.73 15.55
CA ARG A 766 43.02 -6.70 14.91
C ARG A 766 42.75 -8.12 15.42
N TYR A 767 42.83 -9.09 14.53
CA TYR A 767 42.69 -10.52 14.84
C TYR A 767 43.80 -11.31 14.20
N THR A 768 44.20 -12.40 14.85
CA THR A 768 44.90 -13.52 14.23
C THR A 768 43.90 -14.59 13.84
N TRP A 769 44.16 -15.28 12.74
CA TRP A 769 43.34 -16.41 12.33
C TRP A 769 44.18 -17.58 11.85
N GLU A 770 43.64 -18.77 12.00
CA GLU A 770 44.19 -20.05 11.55
C GLU A 770 43.10 -20.88 10.87
N ASN A 771 43.47 -21.61 9.83
CA ASN A 771 42.66 -22.62 9.18
C ASN A 771 43.33 -23.98 9.42
N HIS A 772 42.65 -24.87 10.13
CA HIS A 772 43.15 -26.21 10.44
C HIS A 772 42.41 -27.24 9.58
N GLN A 773 43.14 -28.09 8.86
CA GLN A 773 42.50 -29.13 8.04
C GLN A 773 42.06 -30.33 8.90
N LEU A 774 40.82 -30.79 8.77
CA LEU A 774 40.32 -31.94 9.52
C LEU A 774 40.62 -33.28 8.80
N PRO A 775 40.67 -34.41 9.54
CA PRO A 775 40.61 -34.54 10.99
C PRO A 775 41.97 -34.38 11.70
N ALA A 776 43.08 -34.36 10.94
CA ALA A 776 44.44 -34.36 11.49
C ALA A 776 44.82 -33.02 12.18
N ASN A 777 44.05 -31.97 11.94
CA ASN A 777 44.18 -30.63 12.49
C ASN A 777 45.55 -29.93 12.30
N PRO A 778 46.29 -30.08 11.16
CA PRO A 778 47.42 -29.19 10.88
C PRO A 778 46.93 -27.81 10.45
N VAL A 779 47.65 -26.76 10.86
CA VAL A 779 47.46 -25.40 10.33
C VAL A 779 47.88 -25.39 8.85
N VAL A 780 46.92 -25.19 7.94
CA VAL A 780 47.17 -25.10 6.50
C VAL A 780 47.24 -23.67 5.99
N GLN A 781 46.61 -22.73 6.71
CA GLN A 781 46.73 -21.30 6.47
C GLN A 781 46.65 -20.55 7.80
N SER A 782 47.30 -19.39 7.87
CA SER A 782 47.17 -18.46 9.00
C SER A 782 47.45 -17.05 8.55
N GLY A 783 47.05 -16.07 9.36
CA GLY A 783 47.34 -14.67 9.09
C GLY A 783 46.78 -13.73 10.15
N THR A 784 46.83 -12.44 9.82
CA THR A 784 46.18 -11.38 10.59
C THR A 784 45.15 -10.66 9.72
N VAL A 785 44.09 -10.16 10.33
CA VAL A 785 43.04 -9.37 9.67
C VAL A 785 42.66 -8.20 10.56
N VAL A 786 42.17 -7.13 9.95
CA VAL A 786 41.66 -5.95 10.65
C VAL A 786 40.19 -5.80 10.29
N ALA A 787 39.32 -5.58 11.28
CA ALA A 787 37.92 -5.25 11.05
C ALA A 787 37.84 -3.93 10.24
N ASP A 788 37.06 -3.94 9.17
CA ASP A 788 36.95 -2.79 8.27
C ASP A 788 36.13 -1.62 8.86
N ALA A 789 35.86 -0.59 8.06
CA ALA A 789 35.11 0.59 8.51
C ALA A 789 33.69 0.28 8.99
N ASN A 790 33.12 -0.86 8.58
CA ASN A 790 31.80 -1.34 8.98
C ASN A 790 31.87 -2.36 10.13
N GLY A 791 33.08 -2.64 10.66
CA GLY A 791 33.31 -3.65 11.68
C GLY A 791 33.30 -5.09 11.15
N LEU A 792 33.33 -5.27 9.82
CA LEU A 792 33.34 -6.62 9.24
C LEU A 792 34.74 -7.20 9.24
N ILE A 793 34.86 -8.47 9.62
CA ILE A 793 36.12 -9.20 9.63
C ILE A 793 36.11 -10.20 8.49
N THR A 794 36.89 -9.94 7.43
CA THR A 794 36.90 -10.79 6.25
C THR A 794 38.23 -11.51 6.09
N LEU A 795 38.20 -12.84 6.27
CA LEU A 795 39.35 -13.71 6.10
C LEU A 795 39.52 -14.01 4.60
N PRO A 796 40.61 -13.57 3.96
CA PRO A 796 40.73 -13.69 2.52
C PRO A 796 41.21 -15.08 2.11
N ASN A 797 40.66 -15.60 0.99
CA ASN A 797 41.17 -16.78 0.29
C ASN A 797 41.36 -18.03 1.18
N ILE A 798 40.38 -18.32 2.03
CA ILE A 798 40.35 -19.51 2.88
C ILE A 798 40.10 -20.75 2.03
N SER A 799 41.00 -21.72 2.15
CA SER A 799 40.90 -23.04 1.53
C SER A 799 39.93 -23.92 2.32
N LEU A 800 38.89 -24.38 1.63
CA LEU A 800 37.90 -25.32 2.12
C LEU A 800 38.14 -26.67 1.44
N SER A 801 38.02 -27.76 2.19
CA SER A 801 38.20 -29.12 1.72
C SER A 801 36.97 -29.99 2.02
N LYS A 802 36.81 -31.09 1.27
CA LYS A 802 35.78 -32.09 1.56
C LYS A 802 35.96 -32.79 2.92
N ALA A 803 37.19 -32.85 3.42
CA ALA A 803 37.50 -33.43 4.73
C ALA A 803 37.13 -32.48 5.90
N GLY A 804 36.86 -31.21 5.59
CA GLY A 804 36.53 -30.19 6.57
C GLY A 804 37.74 -29.36 7.03
N ASN A 805 37.43 -28.20 7.56
CA ASN A 805 38.36 -27.17 7.98
C ASN A 805 37.82 -26.51 9.25
N ARG A 806 38.65 -26.38 10.28
CA ARG A 806 38.33 -25.61 11.48
C ARG A 806 38.98 -24.24 11.38
N ILE A 807 38.15 -23.21 11.23
CA ILE A 807 38.59 -21.82 11.25
C ILE A 807 38.60 -21.33 12.68
N VAL A 808 39.70 -20.72 13.08
CA VAL A 808 39.91 -20.20 14.43
C VAL A 808 40.39 -18.77 14.32
N MET A 809 39.64 -17.83 14.88
CA MET A 809 39.97 -16.41 14.89
C MET A 809 40.04 -15.92 16.33
N ARG A 810 41.11 -15.22 16.68
CA ARG A 810 41.35 -14.67 18.02
C ARG A 810 41.67 -13.20 17.93
N ARG A 811 41.03 -12.41 18.80
CA ARG A 811 41.33 -10.99 18.94
C ARG A 811 42.77 -10.84 19.45
N LEU A 812 43.50 -9.91 18.86
CA LEU A 812 44.79 -9.47 19.41
C LEU A 812 44.50 -8.47 20.53
N GLU A 813 45.08 -8.70 21.71
CA GLU A 813 45.17 -7.66 22.73
C GLU A 813 46.16 -6.58 22.23
N ASP A 814 45.79 -5.32 22.44
CA ASP A 814 46.59 -4.15 22.02
C ASP A 814 47.90 -4.03 22.82
#